data_AF-A0A7U9L496-F1
#
_entry.id   AF-A0A7U9L496-F1
#
_cell.length_a   1.000
_cell.length_b   1.000
_cell.length_c   1.000
_cell.angle_alpha   90.00
_cell.angle_beta   90.00
_cell.angle_gamma   90.00
#
_symmetry.space_group_name_H-M   'P 1'
#
loop_
_entity.id
_entity.type
_entity.pdbx_description
1 polymer ?
#
loop_
_entity_poly.entity_id
_entity_poly.type
_entity_poly.pdbx_seq_one_letter_code
_entity_poly.pdbx_strand_id
1 'polypeptide(L)'
;MDPAQIRALMADQLTLSRKLRARISELEEERHAPVAVVGMGLRLPSGRADGDLDSPSAYWDFLNSEGTALSGLPEERPGLRAVYDPTPGRPGRSYVDRAGFLSDIAGFDAEFFGISTREARLLDPQQRLLLETSWEALERAGIAVRRSDRLNVGVYLGMMASEYTERMEDRADTTRIDPYYTTGGGLCFGAGRIAFVMGFSGPVVSMDTACSSSLSALHLAVRGLRAGECRYALACGSNLLLSANLMVSLCQTRALSPEGRSKSFLASADGYGRGEGVGAIALMRLDDALRERRPVLAVIRGTAVNHDGAASALTAPNGSAQQEVIRAALDDARIDPGELGWVEAHGTGTVLGDPIEIGALTGVLGEAVRARGVPLGLGSVKSRLGHLEAASGIAAVIKTVLMLHHGEIPAARDASDGELNPHIPWQELPSRVPSRKAPWPAELPRRVAGVNSFGMSGTNVHVVIEAHDHRAADGSGPAVPPVGGAELLTVSARDEQALAVLAERVRDRLRHTPEAELPSLCHTLRSGRVAFARRLAVVGTSAAELAEALERAERAVPEPGGAGDAVRSVTVRVADDAKGLDQALAALTAAFPQLADGAEQAPEDPAALLCGLLARLGLRGSPAAGAPAAGALASVHWGDDVSYPLLVSGAAEVPARFLQALAALFTAGADLRFDALCGPSARLLGDLPTYPFQHRRYWVDEPLTGVRGEAAAGGSAVPRDDLPEPHDRAAVHAYLQTLLTDVLQSPDPSDAGTSFLDAGGDSFTATVFITQVEENYRVSLSPADLPLDLPLDELCARLADDIAASADATATAGPVEVVGA
;
A
#
# COMPACT_ATOMS: atom_id res chain seq x y z
N MET A 1 -44.08 -11.09 -49.53
CA MET A 1 -43.27 -11.82 -48.53
C MET A 1 -44.17 -12.90 -47.96
N ASP A 2 -43.73 -14.16 -47.97
CA ASP A 2 -44.49 -15.29 -47.43
C ASP A 2 -44.70 -15.10 -45.92
N PRO A 3 -45.90 -15.36 -45.34
CA PRO A 3 -46.12 -15.40 -43.90
C PRO A 3 -45.05 -16.18 -43.11
N ALA A 4 -44.45 -17.23 -43.67
CA ALA A 4 -43.33 -17.94 -43.05
C ALA A 4 -42.04 -17.10 -42.99
N GLN A 5 -41.74 -16.34 -44.05
CA GLN A 5 -40.60 -15.41 -44.10
C GLN A 5 -40.79 -14.25 -43.11
N ILE A 6 -42.02 -13.72 -42.98
CA ILE A 6 -42.32 -12.68 -41.99
C ILE A 6 -42.14 -13.21 -40.56
N ARG A 7 -42.60 -14.43 -40.26
CA ARG A 7 -42.41 -15.05 -38.94
C ARG A 7 -40.94 -15.30 -38.61
N ALA A 8 -40.15 -15.77 -39.57
CA ALA A 8 -38.71 -15.96 -39.39
C ALA A 8 -38.01 -14.61 -39.11
N LEU A 9 -38.32 -13.58 -39.89
CA LEU A 9 -37.74 -12.26 -39.70
C LEU A 9 -38.14 -11.63 -38.36
N MET A 10 -39.39 -11.82 -37.90
CA MET A 10 -39.83 -11.40 -36.56
C MET A 10 -39.12 -12.17 -35.44
N ALA A 11 -38.88 -13.48 -35.59
CA ALA A 11 -38.16 -14.29 -34.63
C ALA A 11 -36.68 -13.87 -34.52
N ASP A 12 -36.04 -13.56 -35.65
CA ASP A 12 -34.67 -13.04 -35.70
C ASP A 12 -34.58 -11.65 -35.04
N GLN A 13 -35.53 -10.75 -35.32
CA GLN A 13 -35.61 -9.44 -34.68
C GLN A 13 -35.83 -9.53 -33.17
N LEU A 14 -36.68 -10.44 -32.69
CA LEU A 14 -36.87 -10.69 -31.26
C LEU A 14 -35.59 -11.24 -30.60
N THR A 15 -34.88 -12.13 -31.28
CA THR A 15 -33.61 -12.69 -30.79
C THR A 15 -32.53 -11.61 -30.71
N LEU A 16 -32.39 -10.78 -31.74
CA LEU A 16 -31.46 -9.66 -31.74
C LEU A 16 -31.82 -8.64 -30.66
N SER A 17 -33.09 -8.28 -30.50
CA SER A 17 -33.55 -7.36 -29.45
C SER A 17 -33.22 -7.89 -28.05
N ARG A 18 -33.39 -9.20 -27.80
CA ARG A 18 -32.98 -9.82 -26.54
C ARG A 18 -31.47 -9.75 -26.32
N LYS A 19 -30.66 -10.07 -27.34
CA LYS A 19 -29.19 -9.98 -27.26
C LYS A 19 -28.72 -8.55 -26.99
N LEU A 20 -29.29 -7.56 -27.67
CA LEU A 20 -28.96 -6.15 -27.44
C LEU A 20 -29.35 -5.68 -26.04
N ARG A 21 -30.55 -6.06 -25.55
CA ARG A 21 -30.96 -5.74 -24.17
C ARG A 21 -30.04 -6.39 -23.14
N ALA A 22 -29.66 -7.65 -23.34
CA ALA A 22 -28.71 -8.34 -22.47
C ALA A 22 -27.35 -7.62 -22.47
N ARG A 23 -26.83 -7.24 -23.64
CA ARG A 23 -25.56 -6.51 -23.75
C ARG A 23 -25.63 -5.12 -23.12
N ILE A 24 -26.76 -4.41 -23.24
CA ILE A 24 -26.95 -3.11 -22.57
C ILE A 24 -26.95 -3.30 -21.05
N SER A 25 -27.67 -4.30 -20.53
CA SER A 25 -27.69 -4.61 -19.10
C SER A 25 -26.31 -4.94 -18.56
N GLU A 26 -25.55 -5.77 -19.27
CA GLU A 26 -24.17 -6.13 -18.91
C GLU A 26 -23.26 -4.90 -18.88
N LEU A 27 -23.32 -4.04 -19.91
CA LEU A 27 -22.55 -2.80 -19.94
C LEU A 27 -22.95 -1.82 -18.82
N GLU A 28 -24.23 -1.77 -18.46
CA GLU A 28 -24.70 -0.96 -17.32
C GLU A 28 -24.23 -1.54 -15.98
N GLU A 29 -24.18 -2.86 -15.83
CA GLU A 29 -23.61 -3.53 -14.65
C GLU A 29 -22.11 -3.25 -14.53
N GLU A 30 -21.35 -3.36 -15.64
CA GLU A 30 -19.92 -3.02 -15.69
C GLU A 30 -19.67 -1.54 -15.35
N ARG A 31 -20.46 -0.62 -15.92
CA ARG A 31 -20.33 0.84 -15.68
C ARG A 31 -20.53 1.22 -14.21
N HIS A 32 -21.41 0.49 -13.52
CA HIS A 32 -21.74 0.73 -12.12
C HIS A 32 -21.23 -0.38 -11.20
N ALA A 33 -20.18 -1.10 -11.63
CA ALA A 33 -19.64 -2.21 -10.85
C ALA A 33 -19.18 -1.71 -9.47
N PRO A 34 -19.61 -2.35 -8.37
CA PRO A 34 -19.20 -1.97 -7.03
C PRO A 34 -17.69 -2.20 -6.83
N VAL A 35 -17.05 -1.29 -6.10
CA VAL A 35 -15.61 -1.36 -5.80
C VAL A 35 -15.42 -1.63 -4.31
N ALA A 36 -14.74 -2.71 -3.98
CA ALA A 36 -14.41 -3.10 -2.61
C ALA A 36 -13.19 -2.32 -2.11
N VAL A 37 -13.27 -1.82 -0.88
CA VAL A 37 -12.10 -1.41 -0.10
C VAL A 37 -11.53 -2.66 0.56
N VAL A 38 -10.34 -3.06 0.16
CA VAL A 38 -9.72 -4.32 0.59
C VAL A 38 -8.55 -4.15 1.55
N GLY A 39 -7.99 -2.95 1.66
CA GLY A 39 -6.92 -2.68 2.63
C GLY A 39 -6.72 -1.19 2.84
N MET A 40 -6.17 -0.81 3.99
CA MET A 40 -5.97 0.58 4.38
C MET A 40 -4.63 0.75 5.10
N GLY A 41 -3.87 1.79 4.76
CA GLY A 41 -2.66 2.22 5.46
C GLY A 41 -2.76 3.70 5.77
N LEU A 42 -2.25 4.12 6.92
CA LEU A 42 -2.34 5.52 7.34
C LEU A 42 -1.24 5.93 8.31
N ARG A 43 -0.94 7.22 8.30
CA ARG A 43 -0.20 7.93 9.34
C ARG A 43 -0.97 9.22 9.62
N LEU A 44 -1.56 9.32 10.81
CA LEU A 44 -2.36 10.47 11.22
C LEU A 44 -1.86 10.97 12.58
N PRO A 45 -1.97 12.28 12.87
CA PRO A 45 -1.54 12.82 14.15
C PRO A 45 -2.44 12.26 15.27
N SER A 46 -1.84 11.99 16.42
CA SER A 46 -2.59 11.57 17.63
C SER A 46 -2.78 12.72 18.63
N GLY A 47 -1.91 13.74 18.57
CA GLY A 47 -1.80 14.80 19.58
C GLY A 47 -1.18 14.32 20.91
N ARG A 48 -0.78 13.04 20.98
CA ARG A 48 -0.17 12.41 22.16
C ARG A 48 1.35 12.35 22.02
N ALA A 49 2.05 12.25 23.14
CA ALA A 49 3.51 12.14 23.18
C ALA A 49 4.03 10.74 22.79
N ASP A 50 3.17 9.72 22.80
CA ASP A 50 3.52 8.31 22.57
C ASP A 50 3.46 7.88 21.10
N GLY A 51 3.29 8.82 20.16
CA GLY A 51 3.45 8.61 18.72
C GLY A 51 2.20 8.87 17.90
N ASP A 52 2.32 8.69 16.58
CA ASP A 52 1.25 8.89 15.61
C ASP A 52 0.27 7.71 15.56
N LEU A 53 -0.91 7.94 14.97
CA LEU A 53 -1.83 6.87 14.62
C LEU A 53 -1.30 6.19 13.36
N ASP A 54 -0.89 4.93 13.47
CA ASP A 54 -0.17 4.19 12.44
C ASP A 54 -0.96 3.00 11.84
N SER A 55 -2.20 2.80 12.30
CA SER A 55 -3.05 1.71 11.86
C SER A 55 -4.53 2.10 11.86
N PRO A 56 -5.36 1.43 11.03
CA PRO A 56 -6.82 1.59 11.08
C PRO A 56 -7.41 1.39 12.48
N SER A 57 -6.88 0.43 13.23
CA SER A 57 -7.33 0.13 14.60
C SER A 57 -6.95 1.22 15.59
N ALA A 58 -5.72 1.74 15.54
CA ALA A 58 -5.33 2.92 16.34
C ALA A 58 -6.19 4.14 16.02
N TYR A 59 -6.53 4.35 14.74
CA TYR A 59 -7.42 5.42 14.35
C TYR A 59 -8.85 5.22 14.85
N TRP A 60 -9.38 3.98 14.80
CA TRP A 60 -10.68 3.65 15.38
C TRP A 60 -10.73 3.91 16.89
N ASP A 61 -9.69 3.53 17.63
CA ASP A 61 -9.59 3.79 19.06
C ASP A 61 -9.58 5.30 19.36
N PHE A 62 -8.82 6.08 18.57
CA PHE A 62 -8.82 7.54 18.65
C PHE A 62 -10.20 8.15 18.35
N LEU A 63 -10.92 7.64 17.35
CA LEU A 63 -12.27 8.11 17.03
C LEU A 63 -13.25 7.86 18.18
N ASN A 64 -13.04 6.79 18.95
CA ASN A 64 -13.86 6.43 20.11
C ASN A 64 -13.40 7.06 21.43
N SER A 65 -12.19 7.61 21.49
CA SER A 65 -11.70 8.35 22.66
C SER A 65 -12.23 9.78 22.69
N GLU A 66 -12.04 10.48 23.80
CA GLU A 66 -12.19 11.94 23.86
C GLU A 66 -10.90 12.63 23.41
N GLY A 67 -10.98 13.88 22.98
CA GLY A 67 -9.80 14.70 22.65
C GLY A 67 -9.58 15.01 21.16
N THR A 68 -8.43 15.62 20.89
CA THR A 68 -8.02 16.14 19.58
C THR A 68 -6.55 15.84 19.34
N ALA A 69 -6.18 15.67 18.06
CA ALA A 69 -4.81 15.51 17.63
C ALA A 69 -4.03 16.83 17.48
N LEU A 70 -4.67 17.97 17.80
CA LEU A 70 -4.07 19.29 17.64
C LEU A 70 -3.05 19.59 18.76
N SER A 71 -1.80 19.78 18.38
CA SER A 71 -0.68 20.15 19.25
C SER A 71 -0.13 21.54 18.91
N GLY A 72 0.78 22.07 19.74
CA GLY A 72 1.47 23.33 19.47
C GLY A 72 2.52 23.20 18.36
N LEU A 73 3.02 24.31 17.84
CA LEU A 73 4.08 24.32 16.81
C LEU A 73 5.34 23.53 17.25
N PRO A 74 5.75 22.47 16.53
CA PRO A 74 6.89 21.61 16.90
C PRO A 74 8.22 22.36 16.96
N GLU A 75 9.10 21.97 17.86
CA GLU A 75 10.44 22.56 18.01
C GLU A 75 11.32 22.29 16.77
N GLU A 76 11.10 21.15 16.13
CA GLU A 76 11.79 20.70 14.92
C GLU A 76 11.45 21.54 13.68
N ARG A 77 10.49 22.49 13.80
CA ARG A 77 10.03 23.37 12.69
C ARG A 77 10.19 24.85 13.05
N PRO A 78 11.44 25.34 13.21
CA PRO A 78 11.70 26.71 13.66
C PRO A 78 11.14 27.78 12.70
N GLY A 79 11.02 27.48 11.41
CA GLY A 79 10.43 28.39 10.42
C GLY A 79 8.95 28.72 10.69
N LEU A 80 8.14 27.74 11.11
CA LEU A 80 6.75 27.97 11.49
C LEU A 80 6.64 28.82 12.76
N ARG A 81 7.52 28.55 13.74
CA ARG A 81 7.55 29.29 15.01
C ARG A 81 8.00 30.74 14.82
N ALA A 82 8.95 30.97 13.92
CA ALA A 82 9.52 32.30 13.68
C ALA A 82 8.50 33.32 13.12
N VAL A 83 7.45 32.84 12.44
CA VAL A 83 6.42 33.71 11.86
C VAL A 83 5.21 33.92 12.77
N TYR A 84 5.14 33.24 13.92
CA TYR A 84 4.01 33.37 14.83
C TYR A 84 3.94 34.76 15.47
N ASP A 85 2.78 35.39 15.39
CA ASP A 85 2.39 36.60 16.13
C ASP A 85 0.88 36.52 16.40
N PRO A 86 0.43 36.50 17.66
CA PRO A 86 -0.98 36.34 17.99
C PRO A 86 -1.88 37.49 17.50
N THR A 87 -1.32 38.59 16.99
CA THR A 87 -2.06 39.72 16.43
C THR A 87 -2.52 39.44 14.99
N PRO A 88 -3.82 39.29 14.71
CA PRO A 88 -4.29 39.04 13.35
C PRO A 88 -4.03 40.22 12.41
N GLY A 89 -3.73 39.93 11.14
CA GLY A 89 -3.58 40.94 10.09
C GLY A 89 -2.19 41.58 9.97
N ARG A 90 -1.19 41.13 10.74
CA ARG A 90 0.21 41.55 10.54
C ARG A 90 0.78 40.91 9.25
N PRO A 91 1.29 41.71 8.29
CA PRO A 91 1.93 41.17 7.09
C PRO A 91 3.09 40.24 7.44
N GLY A 92 3.19 39.10 6.74
CA GLY A 92 4.26 38.12 6.94
C GLY A 92 4.16 37.29 8.24
N ARG A 93 3.06 37.39 8.99
CA ARG A 93 2.87 36.67 10.27
C ARG A 93 1.72 35.67 10.21
N SER A 94 1.80 34.65 11.06
CA SER A 94 0.71 33.70 11.35
C SER A 94 0.19 33.96 12.77
N TYR A 95 -1.13 34.03 12.96
CA TYR A 95 -1.73 34.13 14.29
C TYR A 95 -2.10 32.78 14.92
N VAL A 96 -1.80 31.67 14.22
CA VAL A 96 -2.14 30.32 14.65
C VAL A 96 -0.89 29.62 15.17
N ASP A 97 -0.98 29.04 16.38
CA ASP A 97 0.09 28.26 17.03
C ASP A 97 -0.23 26.77 17.20
N ARG A 98 -1.35 26.29 16.66
CA ARG A 98 -1.78 24.89 16.75
C ARG A 98 -2.18 24.29 15.42
N ALA A 99 -1.84 23.02 15.22
CA ALA A 99 -2.26 22.19 14.09
C ALA A 99 -2.14 20.70 14.46
N GLY A 100 -2.65 19.81 13.61
CA GLY A 100 -2.40 18.37 13.75
C GLY A 100 -1.03 18.03 13.16
N PHE A 101 -0.04 17.75 13.99
CA PHE A 101 1.33 17.46 13.54
C PHE A 101 1.66 15.98 13.71
N LEU A 102 2.27 15.38 12.69
CA LEU A 102 2.93 14.09 12.81
C LEU A 102 4.22 14.26 13.63
N SER A 103 4.47 13.30 14.51
CA SER A 103 5.64 13.24 15.38
C SER A 103 6.90 12.82 14.63
N ASP A 104 6.81 11.84 13.74
CA ASP A 104 7.95 11.33 12.98
C ASP A 104 7.75 11.50 11.46
N ILE A 105 8.31 12.60 10.94
CA ILE A 105 8.35 12.89 9.49
C ILE A 105 9.73 12.67 8.88
N ALA A 106 10.75 12.38 9.70
CA ALA A 106 12.12 12.22 9.24
C ALA A 106 12.55 10.74 9.18
N GLY A 107 11.88 9.87 9.96
CA GLY A 107 12.04 8.43 9.93
C GLY A 107 11.59 7.82 8.61
N PHE A 108 12.38 6.88 8.10
CA PHE A 108 12.06 6.07 6.93
C PHE A 108 12.99 4.86 6.85
N ASP A 109 12.52 3.76 6.24
CA ASP A 109 13.33 2.57 5.98
C ASP A 109 13.79 2.53 4.51
N ALA A 110 14.87 3.28 4.21
CA ALA A 110 15.35 3.43 2.84
C ALA A 110 15.86 2.11 2.23
N GLU A 111 16.55 1.30 3.02
CA GLU A 111 17.12 0.01 2.59
C GLU A 111 16.01 -0.98 2.22
N PHE A 112 14.91 -1.02 2.99
CA PHE A 112 13.75 -1.82 2.64
C PHE A 112 13.21 -1.47 1.24
N PHE A 113 13.18 -0.19 0.86
CA PHE A 113 12.69 0.22 -0.45
C PHE A 113 13.77 0.26 -1.54
N GLY A 114 15.01 -0.15 -1.25
CA GLY A 114 16.13 -0.11 -2.20
C GLY A 114 16.52 1.32 -2.59
N ILE A 115 16.40 2.26 -1.65
CA ILE A 115 16.71 3.67 -1.83
C ILE A 115 18.01 3.97 -1.08
N SER A 116 18.95 4.63 -1.74
CA SER A 116 20.24 4.96 -1.12
C SER A 116 20.06 5.99 0.00
N THR A 117 20.97 6.01 0.97
CA THR A 117 20.96 7.01 2.06
C THR A 117 21.03 8.44 1.51
N ARG A 118 21.78 8.66 0.42
CA ARG A 118 21.88 9.95 -0.25
C ARG A 118 20.53 10.38 -0.82
N GLU A 119 19.88 9.51 -1.60
CA GLU A 119 18.57 9.80 -2.19
C GLU A 119 17.53 10.04 -1.09
N ALA A 120 17.45 9.17 -0.08
CA ALA A 120 16.47 9.23 1.00
C ALA A 120 16.44 10.57 1.74
N ARG A 121 17.59 11.25 1.91
CA ARG A 121 17.68 12.58 2.52
C ARG A 121 16.98 13.66 1.70
N LEU A 122 17.00 13.52 0.38
CA LEU A 122 16.47 14.48 -0.58
C LEU A 122 15.03 14.16 -1.00
N LEU A 123 14.49 13.01 -0.59
CA LEU A 123 13.09 12.68 -0.79
C LEU A 123 12.20 13.50 0.15
N ASP A 124 11.18 14.14 -0.45
CA ASP A 124 10.07 14.73 0.30
C ASP A 124 9.51 13.67 1.27
N PRO A 125 9.43 13.99 2.57
CA PRO A 125 8.90 13.06 3.58
C PRO A 125 7.49 12.55 3.25
N GLN A 126 6.69 13.28 2.47
CA GLN A 126 5.42 12.78 1.94
C GLN A 126 5.61 11.52 1.07
N GLN A 127 6.62 11.48 0.19
CA GLN A 127 6.91 10.31 -0.65
C GLN A 127 7.35 9.11 0.19
N ARG A 128 8.13 9.35 1.24
CA ARG A 128 8.61 8.31 2.17
C ARG A 128 7.45 7.65 2.92
N LEU A 129 6.60 8.46 3.56
CA LEU A 129 5.40 7.97 4.26
C LEU A 129 4.40 7.31 3.30
N LEU A 130 4.30 7.79 2.05
CA LEU A 130 3.46 7.17 1.03
C LEU A 130 3.92 5.76 0.64
N LEU A 131 5.23 5.49 0.61
CA LEU A 131 5.76 4.15 0.34
C LEU A 131 5.36 3.15 1.43
N GLU A 132 5.56 3.53 2.69
CA GLU A 132 5.21 2.70 3.85
C GLU A 132 3.70 2.47 3.93
N THR A 133 2.89 3.52 3.88
CA THR A 133 1.43 3.40 3.98
C THR A 133 0.82 2.64 2.79
N SER A 134 1.39 2.74 1.59
CA SER A 134 0.96 1.94 0.44
C SER A 134 1.32 0.47 0.60
N TRP A 135 2.53 0.16 1.09
CA TRP A 135 2.94 -1.22 1.42
C TRP A 135 1.96 -1.85 2.41
N GLU A 136 1.69 -1.14 3.51
CA GLU A 136 0.79 -1.58 4.56
C GLU A 136 -0.65 -1.79 4.10
N ALA A 137 -1.16 -0.91 3.23
CA ALA A 137 -2.50 -1.07 2.64
C ALA A 137 -2.59 -2.37 1.83
N LEU A 138 -1.52 -2.73 1.10
CA LEU A 138 -1.46 -3.95 0.30
C LEU A 138 -1.29 -5.20 1.16
N GLU A 139 -0.44 -5.16 2.20
CA GLU A 139 -0.35 -6.26 3.16
C GLU A 139 -1.69 -6.52 3.86
N ARG A 140 -2.41 -5.46 4.24
CA ARG A 140 -3.76 -5.58 4.81
C ARG A 140 -4.80 -6.07 3.79
N ALA A 141 -4.58 -5.85 2.49
CA ALA A 141 -5.35 -6.50 1.43
C ALA A 141 -4.95 -7.98 1.18
N GLY A 142 -3.90 -8.45 1.86
CA GLY A 142 -3.27 -9.75 1.62
C GLY A 142 -2.59 -9.87 0.26
N ILE A 143 -2.21 -8.74 -0.36
CA ILE A 143 -1.51 -8.69 -1.64
C ILE A 143 -0.02 -8.72 -1.35
N ALA A 144 0.61 -9.87 -1.53
CA ALA A 144 2.06 -10.00 -1.42
C ALA A 144 2.74 -9.32 -2.63
N VAL A 145 3.46 -8.22 -2.38
CA VAL A 145 4.11 -7.44 -3.44
C VAL A 145 5.49 -8.03 -3.75
N ARG A 146 5.57 -8.86 -4.80
CA ARG A 146 6.85 -9.31 -5.35
C ARG A 146 7.11 -8.54 -6.64
N ARG A 147 8.23 -7.83 -6.72
CA ARG A 147 8.58 -7.00 -7.90
C ARG A 147 8.58 -7.80 -9.21
N SER A 148 8.93 -9.09 -9.14
CA SER A 148 8.90 -10.02 -10.29
C SER A 148 7.49 -10.33 -10.83
N ASP A 149 6.44 -10.14 -10.03
CA ASP A 149 5.07 -10.48 -10.42
C ASP A 149 4.44 -9.41 -11.33
N ARG A 150 5.06 -8.22 -11.43
CA ARG A 150 4.63 -7.08 -12.28
C ARG A 150 3.12 -6.80 -12.18
N LEU A 151 2.59 -6.75 -10.97
CA LEU A 151 1.15 -6.63 -10.71
C LEU A 151 0.55 -5.41 -11.44
N ASN A 152 -0.60 -5.61 -12.08
CA ASN A 152 -1.38 -4.53 -12.68
C ASN A 152 -2.15 -3.78 -11.58
N VAL A 153 -1.44 -2.89 -10.90
CA VAL A 153 -1.94 -1.96 -9.88
C VAL A 153 -1.87 -0.54 -10.44
N GLY A 154 -3.00 0.17 -10.46
CA GLY A 154 -3.02 1.61 -10.71
C GLY A 154 -2.74 2.40 -9.43
N VAL A 155 -1.98 3.49 -9.52
CA VAL A 155 -1.62 4.38 -8.39
C VAL A 155 -2.16 5.78 -8.66
N TYR A 156 -3.11 6.21 -7.83
CA TYR A 156 -3.77 7.51 -7.94
C TYR A 156 -3.51 8.29 -6.65
N LEU A 157 -2.73 9.36 -6.74
CA LEU A 157 -2.27 10.14 -5.59
C LEU A 157 -2.83 11.55 -5.62
N GLY A 158 -3.52 11.93 -4.54
CA GLY A 158 -3.80 13.32 -4.22
C GLY A 158 -2.71 13.91 -3.33
N MET A 159 -1.97 14.88 -3.83
CA MET A 159 -0.89 15.53 -3.07
C MET A 159 -0.81 16.99 -3.51
N MET A 160 -0.61 17.89 -2.55
CA MET A 160 -0.39 19.31 -2.82
C MET A 160 1.11 19.64 -2.78
N ALA A 161 1.46 20.90 -3.00
CA ALA A 161 2.84 21.42 -3.12
C ALA A 161 3.91 20.66 -2.31
N SER A 162 5.06 20.41 -2.93
CA SER A 162 6.24 19.91 -2.23
C SER A 162 6.94 21.08 -1.53
N GLU A 163 6.62 21.27 -0.25
CA GLU A 163 7.27 22.31 0.56
C GLU A 163 8.73 21.93 0.93
N TYR A 164 9.09 20.65 0.77
CA TYR A 164 10.45 20.17 1.03
C TYR A 164 11.46 20.66 -0.02
N THR A 165 11.04 20.88 -1.27
CA THR A 165 11.92 21.46 -2.30
C THR A 165 12.35 22.88 -1.96
N GLU A 166 11.49 23.67 -1.30
CA GLU A 166 11.85 25.01 -0.83
C GLU A 166 13.06 24.98 0.12
N ARG A 167 13.26 23.86 0.84
CA ARG A 167 14.42 23.66 1.72
C ARG A 167 15.68 23.22 0.97
N MET A 168 15.51 22.59 -0.20
CA MET A 168 16.61 22.15 -1.07
C MET A 168 17.10 23.30 -1.97
N GLU A 169 16.27 24.30 -2.24
CA GLU A 169 16.63 25.46 -3.04
C GLU A 169 17.57 26.42 -2.30
N ASP A 170 18.82 26.50 -2.76
CA ASP A 170 19.57 27.76 -2.68
C ASP A 170 19.25 28.58 -3.94
N ARG A 171 18.31 29.52 -3.83
CA ARG A 171 17.84 30.34 -4.96
C ARG A 171 18.94 31.19 -5.61
N ALA A 172 20.13 31.28 -5.03
CA ALA A 172 21.23 32.11 -5.51
C ALA A 172 22.33 31.34 -6.29
N ASP A 173 22.39 30.00 -6.21
CA ASP A 173 23.48 29.22 -6.81
C ASP A 173 23.01 27.88 -7.42
N THR A 174 22.84 27.88 -8.75
CA THR A 174 22.42 26.69 -9.51
C THR A 174 23.48 25.59 -9.57
N THR A 175 24.74 25.86 -9.20
CA THR A 175 25.78 24.82 -9.16
C THR A 175 25.61 23.84 -8.00
N ARG A 176 24.68 24.14 -7.07
CA ARG A 176 24.41 23.38 -5.84
C ARG A 176 23.14 22.53 -5.91
N ILE A 177 22.48 22.49 -7.08
CA ILE A 177 21.27 21.69 -7.30
C ILE A 177 21.68 20.22 -7.41
N ASP A 178 21.29 19.40 -6.43
CA ASP A 178 21.53 17.96 -6.46
C ASP A 178 20.64 17.28 -7.53
N PRO A 179 21.14 16.23 -8.23
CA PRO A 179 20.34 15.47 -9.20
C PRO A 179 18.99 14.96 -8.68
N TYR A 180 18.89 14.64 -7.39
CA TYR A 180 17.65 14.20 -6.75
C TYR A 180 16.65 15.32 -6.48
N TYR A 181 16.99 16.60 -6.71
CA TYR A 181 16.07 17.71 -6.50
C TYR A 181 14.73 17.48 -7.24
N THR A 182 14.81 17.05 -8.50
CA THR A 182 13.63 16.83 -9.34
C THR A 182 12.84 15.60 -8.90
N THR A 183 13.52 14.47 -8.68
CA THR A 183 12.88 13.19 -8.35
C THR A 183 12.42 13.10 -6.89
N GLY A 184 13.05 13.89 -6.00
CA GLY A 184 12.75 13.95 -4.58
C GLY A 184 11.59 14.87 -4.24
N GLY A 185 11.32 15.88 -5.07
CA GLY A 185 10.28 16.87 -4.81
C GLY A 185 9.16 17.00 -5.85
N GLY A 186 9.37 16.48 -7.07
CA GLY A 186 8.36 16.59 -8.11
C GLY A 186 7.07 15.80 -7.80
N LEU A 187 5.92 16.43 -7.99
CA LEU A 187 4.60 15.85 -7.66
C LEU A 187 4.35 14.49 -8.32
N CYS A 188 4.78 14.31 -9.59
CA CYS A 188 4.61 13.05 -10.32
C CYS A 188 5.42 11.88 -9.72
N PHE A 189 6.52 12.17 -9.04
CA PHE A 189 7.37 11.14 -8.43
C PHE A 189 6.74 10.54 -7.19
N GLY A 190 5.76 11.18 -6.54
CA GLY A 190 5.01 10.54 -5.44
C GLY A 190 4.35 9.23 -5.88
N ALA A 191 3.47 9.28 -6.89
CA ALA A 191 2.82 8.08 -7.43
C ALA A 191 3.80 7.20 -8.22
N GLY A 192 4.70 7.83 -9.00
CA GLY A 192 5.71 7.14 -9.79
C GLY A 192 6.65 6.27 -8.96
N ARG A 193 7.07 6.76 -7.79
CA ARG A 193 7.97 6.04 -6.89
C ARG A 193 7.30 4.83 -6.25
N ILE A 194 6.02 4.95 -5.85
CA ILE A 194 5.24 3.77 -5.40
C ILE A 194 5.23 2.71 -6.50
N ALA A 195 4.85 3.09 -7.74
CA ALA A 195 4.79 2.12 -8.83
C ALA A 195 6.16 1.50 -9.16
N PHE A 196 7.22 2.31 -9.18
CA PHE A 196 8.57 1.85 -9.47
C PHE A 196 9.10 0.86 -8.43
N VAL A 197 9.02 1.23 -7.14
CA VAL A 197 9.55 0.43 -6.03
C VAL A 197 8.79 -0.90 -5.91
N MET A 198 7.47 -0.87 -6.09
CA MET A 198 6.61 -2.05 -5.97
C MET A 198 6.53 -2.90 -7.25
N GLY A 199 7.02 -2.39 -8.39
CA GLY A 199 6.97 -3.08 -9.67
C GLY A 199 5.59 -3.08 -10.34
N PHE A 200 4.79 -2.02 -10.17
CA PHE A 200 3.45 -1.93 -10.73
C PHE A 200 3.43 -1.52 -12.20
N SER A 201 2.42 -2.02 -12.93
CA SER A 201 2.27 -1.80 -14.38
C SER A 201 0.97 -1.08 -14.78
N GLY A 202 0.11 -0.71 -13.82
CA GLY A 202 -1.14 0.01 -14.09
C GLY A 202 -0.96 1.52 -14.26
N PRO A 203 -2.07 2.28 -14.42
CA PRO A 203 -2.03 3.74 -14.56
C PRO A 203 -1.44 4.43 -13.33
N VAL A 204 -0.61 5.46 -13.53
CA VAL A 204 0.03 6.21 -12.44
C VAL A 204 -0.25 7.69 -12.62
N VAL A 205 -0.90 8.30 -11.64
CA VAL A 205 -1.33 9.72 -11.69
C VAL A 205 -1.17 10.37 -10.33
N SER A 206 -0.46 11.50 -10.29
CA SER A 206 -0.50 12.45 -9.19
C SER A 206 -1.34 13.67 -9.59
N MET A 207 -2.17 14.20 -8.68
CA MET A 207 -3.02 15.35 -8.96
C MET A 207 -3.15 16.30 -7.76
N ASP A 208 -3.37 17.57 -8.09
CA ASP A 208 -3.65 18.64 -7.13
C ASP A 208 -4.97 19.34 -7.50
N THR A 209 -6.01 19.02 -6.75
CA THR A 209 -7.29 19.74 -6.72
C THR A 209 -7.53 20.33 -5.33
N ALA A 210 -6.45 20.78 -4.68
CA ALA A 210 -6.40 21.29 -3.32
C ALA A 210 -6.99 20.29 -2.30
N CYS A 211 -7.93 20.72 -1.45
CA CYS A 211 -8.52 19.88 -0.41
C CYS A 211 -9.26 18.64 -0.95
N SER A 212 -9.64 18.63 -2.22
CA SER A 212 -10.35 17.51 -2.86
C SER A 212 -9.43 16.46 -3.48
N SER A 213 -8.10 16.68 -3.51
CA SER A 213 -7.13 15.86 -4.27
C SER A 213 -7.26 14.36 -4.04
N SER A 214 -7.32 13.89 -2.79
CA SER A 214 -7.42 12.46 -2.51
C SER A 214 -8.76 11.82 -2.92
N LEU A 215 -9.88 12.57 -2.92
CA LEU A 215 -11.14 12.03 -3.45
C LEU A 215 -11.22 12.10 -4.97
N SER A 216 -10.59 13.09 -5.61
CA SER A 216 -10.39 13.11 -7.06
C SER A 216 -9.57 11.89 -7.50
N ALA A 217 -8.52 11.57 -6.75
CA ALA A 217 -7.71 10.37 -6.96
C ALA A 217 -8.52 9.09 -6.76
N LEU A 218 -9.34 9.01 -5.71
CA LEU A 218 -10.25 7.90 -5.49
C LEU A 218 -11.26 7.73 -6.63
N HIS A 219 -11.83 8.83 -7.13
CA HIS A 219 -12.74 8.79 -8.28
C HIS A 219 -12.06 8.16 -9.50
N LEU A 220 -10.84 8.60 -9.83
CA LEU A 220 -10.09 8.03 -10.95
C LEU A 220 -9.72 6.56 -10.73
N ALA A 221 -9.36 6.16 -9.49
CA ALA A 221 -9.12 4.77 -9.14
C ALA A 221 -10.37 3.89 -9.37
N VAL A 222 -11.54 4.35 -8.95
CA VAL A 222 -12.83 3.66 -9.19
C VAL A 222 -13.13 3.56 -10.69
N ARG A 223 -12.88 4.62 -11.45
CA ARG A 223 -13.07 4.61 -12.92
C ARG A 223 -12.09 3.65 -13.62
N GLY A 224 -10.81 3.66 -13.25
CA GLY A 224 -9.80 2.75 -13.81
C GLY A 224 -10.11 1.27 -13.57
N LEU A 225 -10.61 0.92 -12.38
CA LEU A 225 -11.08 -0.44 -12.07
C LEU A 225 -12.30 -0.84 -12.90
N ARG A 226 -13.30 0.05 -13.01
CA ARG A 226 -14.52 -0.21 -13.81
C ARG A 226 -14.23 -0.33 -15.30
N ALA A 227 -13.29 0.47 -15.79
CA ALA A 227 -12.83 0.43 -17.18
C ALA A 227 -11.90 -0.76 -17.49
N GLY A 228 -11.43 -1.47 -16.46
CA GLY A 228 -10.48 -2.58 -16.63
C GLY A 228 -9.06 -2.14 -16.98
N GLU A 229 -8.71 -0.87 -16.77
CA GLU A 229 -7.35 -0.34 -16.98
C GLU A 229 -6.37 -0.91 -15.95
N CYS A 230 -6.87 -1.20 -14.75
CA CYS A 230 -6.12 -1.91 -13.72
C CYS A 230 -6.96 -2.98 -13.02
N ARG A 231 -6.27 -3.98 -12.45
CA ARG A 231 -6.91 -5.05 -11.67
C ARG A 231 -7.05 -4.67 -10.20
N TYR A 232 -6.03 -4.00 -9.68
CA TYR A 232 -5.99 -3.40 -8.35
C TYR A 232 -5.80 -1.91 -8.50
N ALA A 233 -6.25 -1.12 -7.53
CA ALA A 233 -5.91 0.30 -7.47
C ALA A 233 -5.52 0.72 -6.06
N LEU A 234 -4.57 1.64 -5.97
CA LEU A 234 -4.25 2.40 -4.79
C LEU A 234 -4.78 3.82 -4.97
N ALA A 235 -5.63 4.26 -4.05
CA ALA A 235 -5.99 5.67 -3.92
C ALA A 235 -5.32 6.23 -2.66
N CYS A 236 -4.48 7.25 -2.85
CA CYS A 236 -3.63 7.79 -1.81
C CYS A 236 -3.85 9.30 -1.61
N GLY A 237 -3.53 9.79 -0.41
CA GLY A 237 -3.51 11.20 -0.08
C GLY A 237 -2.39 11.53 0.90
N SER A 238 -1.66 12.61 0.68
CA SER A 238 -0.62 13.07 1.62
C SER A 238 -0.67 14.58 1.84
N ASN A 239 -0.34 14.99 3.07
CA ASN A 239 -0.16 16.38 3.44
C ASN A 239 0.82 16.54 4.61
N LEU A 240 1.81 17.42 4.46
CA LEU A 240 2.72 17.85 5.53
C LEU A 240 2.82 19.39 5.57
N LEU A 241 3.14 19.92 6.75
CA LEU A 241 3.25 21.34 7.08
C LEU A 241 4.72 21.70 7.32
N LEU A 242 5.51 21.85 6.25
CA LEU A 242 6.95 22.07 6.30
C LEU A 242 7.34 23.54 6.11
N SER A 243 6.53 24.32 5.37
CA SER A 243 6.76 25.73 5.07
C SER A 243 5.77 26.66 5.77
N ALA A 244 6.26 27.86 6.12
CA ALA A 244 5.45 28.92 6.70
C ALA A 244 4.60 29.66 5.65
N ASN A 245 4.94 29.57 4.36
CA ASN A 245 4.38 30.40 3.30
C ASN A 245 2.85 30.27 3.21
N LEU A 246 2.35 29.04 3.11
CA LEU A 246 0.91 28.78 3.02
C LEU A 246 0.19 29.16 4.32
N MET A 247 0.78 28.88 5.48
CA MET A 247 0.21 29.26 6.78
C MET A 247 0.04 30.79 6.91
N VAL A 248 1.06 31.56 6.51
CA VAL A 248 1.02 33.03 6.51
C VAL A 248 0.00 33.54 5.51
N SER A 249 -0.06 32.97 4.30
CA SER A 249 -1.05 33.35 3.28
C SER A 249 -2.50 33.13 3.74
N LEU A 250 -2.78 31.99 4.39
CA LEU A 250 -4.10 31.68 4.92
C LEU A 250 -4.49 32.58 6.11
N CYS A 251 -3.52 32.95 6.96
CA CYS A 251 -3.75 33.95 8.00
C CYS A 251 -4.07 35.34 7.42
N GLN A 252 -3.44 35.76 6.32
CA GLN A 252 -3.74 37.04 5.67
C GLN A 252 -5.16 37.11 5.13
N THR A 253 -5.70 35.97 4.65
CA THR A 253 -7.07 35.87 4.15
C THR A 253 -8.10 35.55 5.23
N ARG A 254 -7.67 35.39 6.49
CA ARG A 254 -8.50 34.97 7.64
C ARG A 254 -9.23 33.64 7.40
N ALA A 255 -8.60 32.72 6.67
CA ALA A 255 -9.16 31.40 6.42
C ALA A 255 -9.04 30.46 7.64
N LEU A 256 -8.06 30.71 8.51
CA LEU A 256 -7.77 29.86 9.67
C LEU A 256 -8.48 30.34 10.94
N SER A 257 -8.94 29.38 11.75
CA SER A 257 -9.45 29.68 13.09
C SER A 257 -8.28 30.14 13.99
N PRO A 258 -8.45 31.21 14.80
CA PRO A 258 -7.45 31.59 15.80
C PRO A 258 -7.13 30.49 16.82
N GLU A 259 -8.07 29.58 17.07
CA GLU A 259 -7.89 28.43 17.96
C GLU A 259 -7.16 27.26 17.29
N GLY A 260 -6.90 27.35 15.98
CA GLY A 260 -6.29 26.26 15.20
C GLY A 260 -7.16 25.00 15.11
N ARG A 261 -8.46 25.08 15.40
CA ARG A 261 -9.43 23.97 15.37
C ARG A 261 -10.56 24.24 14.38
N SER A 262 -11.00 23.21 13.66
CA SER A 262 -12.17 23.27 12.77
C SER A 262 -13.47 23.03 13.55
N LYS A 263 -14.20 24.11 13.87
CA LYS A 263 -15.44 24.10 14.67
C LYS A 263 -16.68 23.76 13.83
N SER A 264 -16.63 22.58 13.20
CA SER A 264 -17.64 22.12 12.22
C SER A 264 -19.06 22.15 12.80
N PHE A 265 -19.96 22.84 12.09
CA PHE A 265 -21.38 23.00 12.40
C PHE A 265 -21.71 23.75 13.70
N LEU A 266 -20.71 24.30 14.40
CA LEU A 266 -20.93 25.07 15.62
C LEU A 266 -21.23 26.54 15.29
N ALA A 267 -21.99 27.21 16.15
CA ALA A 267 -22.24 28.65 16.02
C ALA A 267 -20.95 29.49 16.13
N SER A 268 -19.91 28.94 16.74
CA SER A 268 -18.59 29.55 16.91
C SER A 268 -17.61 29.25 15.75
N ALA A 269 -18.08 28.66 14.65
CA ALA A 269 -17.31 28.46 13.43
C ALA A 269 -16.70 29.78 12.91
N ASP A 270 -15.38 29.83 12.74
CA ASP A 270 -14.64 31.05 12.40
C ASP A 270 -13.42 30.80 11.49
N GLY A 271 -13.35 29.61 10.86
CA GLY A 271 -12.20 29.16 10.07
C GLY A 271 -11.84 27.73 10.41
N TYR A 272 -10.82 27.21 9.72
CA TYR A 272 -10.36 25.83 9.94
C TYR A 272 -9.00 25.76 10.64
N GLY A 273 -8.74 24.64 11.31
CA GLY A 273 -7.41 24.27 11.79
C GLY A 273 -6.64 23.48 10.74
N ARG A 274 -5.34 23.68 10.58
CA ARG A 274 -4.52 22.87 9.64
C ARG A 274 -4.12 21.53 10.27
N GLY A 275 -3.73 20.56 9.45
CA GLY A 275 -3.17 19.30 9.93
C GLY A 275 -2.40 18.53 8.87
N GLU A 276 -1.70 17.51 9.33
CA GLU A 276 -0.88 16.58 8.55
C GLU A 276 -1.51 15.20 8.47
N GLY A 277 -1.16 14.46 7.44
CA GLY A 277 -1.53 13.05 7.38
C GLY A 277 -1.24 12.42 6.05
N VAL A 278 -1.09 11.11 6.07
CA VAL A 278 -0.92 10.27 4.90
C VAL A 278 -1.89 9.11 4.99
N GLY A 279 -2.52 8.75 3.88
CA GLY A 279 -3.42 7.61 3.81
C GLY A 279 -3.40 6.96 2.44
N ALA A 280 -3.56 5.65 2.42
CA ALA A 280 -3.67 4.83 1.23
C ALA A 280 -4.79 3.80 1.42
N ILE A 281 -5.62 3.59 0.40
CA ILE A 281 -6.58 2.47 0.37
C ILE A 281 -6.36 1.62 -0.87
N ALA A 282 -6.35 0.31 -0.68
CA ALA A 282 -6.30 -0.68 -1.74
C ALA A 282 -7.72 -1.06 -2.17
N LEU A 283 -7.94 -1.11 -3.48
CA LEU A 283 -9.25 -1.23 -4.11
C LEU A 283 -9.26 -2.35 -5.16
N MET A 284 -10.39 -3.03 -5.26
CA MET A 284 -10.68 -4.03 -6.28
C MET A 284 -12.14 -3.92 -6.71
N ARG A 285 -12.50 -4.43 -7.89
CA ARG A 285 -13.91 -4.71 -8.16
C ARG A 285 -14.42 -5.73 -7.15
N LEU A 286 -15.65 -5.55 -6.65
CA LEU A 286 -16.20 -6.41 -5.61
C LEU A 286 -16.18 -7.89 -6.02
N ASP A 287 -16.57 -8.20 -7.26
CA ASP A 287 -16.59 -9.58 -7.75
C ASP A 287 -15.20 -10.23 -7.76
N ASP A 288 -14.16 -9.45 -8.08
CA ASP A 288 -12.77 -9.91 -8.00
C ASP A 288 -12.32 -10.10 -6.56
N ALA A 289 -12.67 -9.18 -5.66
CA ALA A 289 -12.37 -9.31 -4.23
C ALA A 289 -13.02 -10.56 -3.63
N LEU A 290 -14.28 -10.83 -3.97
CA LEU A 290 -15.01 -12.03 -3.53
C LEU A 290 -14.41 -13.31 -4.13
N ARG A 291 -14.11 -13.30 -5.43
CA ARG A 291 -13.48 -14.43 -6.14
C ARG A 291 -12.11 -14.78 -5.56
N GLU A 292 -11.32 -13.76 -5.21
CA GLU A 292 -10.00 -13.90 -4.59
C GLU A 292 -10.05 -14.01 -3.05
N ARG A 293 -11.24 -14.01 -2.45
CA ARG A 293 -11.46 -14.08 -0.99
C ARG A 293 -10.65 -13.05 -0.19
N ARG A 294 -10.56 -11.85 -0.76
CA ARG A 294 -9.95 -10.68 -0.14
C ARG A 294 -10.86 -10.16 0.97
N PRO A 295 -10.31 -9.52 2.02
CA PRO A 295 -11.15 -8.84 3.00
C PRO A 295 -11.90 -7.70 2.30
N VAL A 296 -13.22 -7.62 2.46
CA VAL A 296 -14.05 -6.53 1.89
C VAL A 296 -14.56 -5.66 3.03
N LEU A 297 -13.84 -4.59 3.37
CA LEU A 297 -14.15 -3.75 4.54
C LEU A 297 -15.41 -2.90 4.34
N ALA A 298 -15.59 -2.39 3.13
CA ALA A 298 -16.78 -1.65 2.68
C ALA A 298 -16.81 -1.62 1.15
N VAL A 299 -17.91 -1.13 0.58
CA VAL A 299 -18.12 -1.05 -0.87
C VAL A 299 -18.36 0.39 -1.29
N ILE A 300 -17.51 0.92 -2.16
CA ILE A 300 -17.75 2.17 -2.87
C ILE A 300 -18.76 1.89 -3.98
N ARG A 301 -19.95 2.47 -3.84
CA ARG A 301 -21.07 2.27 -4.77
C ARG A 301 -21.03 3.28 -5.89
N GLY A 302 -20.71 4.54 -5.60
CA GLY A 302 -20.64 5.56 -6.63
C GLY A 302 -19.79 6.76 -6.23
N THR A 303 -19.30 7.46 -7.26
CA THR A 303 -18.48 8.67 -7.10
C THR A 303 -18.79 9.67 -8.22
N ALA A 304 -18.73 10.95 -7.91
CA ALA A 304 -18.81 12.01 -8.90
C ALA A 304 -17.88 13.17 -8.57
N VAL A 305 -17.42 13.85 -9.61
CA VAL A 305 -16.57 15.04 -9.55
C VAL A 305 -17.21 16.13 -10.44
N ASN A 306 -17.27 17.37 -9.96
CA ASN A 306 -17.59 18.53 -10.78
C ASN A 306 -16.78 19.77 -10.34
N HIS A 307 -17.16 20.95 -10.82
CA HIS A 307 -16.55 22.21 -10.43
C HIS A 307 -17.62 23.25 -10.09
N ASP A 308 -17.30 24.15 -9.16
CA ASP A 308 -18.15 25.28 -8.75
C ASP A 308 -18.50 26.26 -9.91
N GLY A 309 -17.80 26.18 -11.04
CA GLY A 309 -17.97 27.09 -12.17
C GLY A 309 -17.82 28.56 -11.78
N ALA A 310 -18.71 29.41 -12.31
CA ALA A 310 -18.75 30.83 -11.98
C ALA A 310 -19.40 31.04 -10.59
N ALA A 311 -18.56 31.16 -9.56
CA ALA A 311 -18.95 31.55 -8.21
C ALA A 311 -18.63 33.04 -7.93
N SER A 312 -18.99 33.54 -6.74
CA SER A 312 -18.77 34.95 -6.35
C SER A 312 -17.28 35.32 -6.20
N ALA A 313 -16.42 34.33 -5.98
CA ALA A 313 -14.97 34.43 -6.03
C ALA A 313 -14.40 33.03 -6.35
N LEU A 314 -13.13 32.95 -6.79
CA LEU A 314 -12.48 31.68 -7.13
C LEU A 314 -12.55 30.65 -5.99
N THR A 315 -12.43 31.12 -4.74
CA THR A 315 -12.41 30.27 -3.54
C THR A 315 -13.77 30.20 -2.83
N ALA A 316 -14.81 30.83 -3.39
CA ALA A 316 -16.15 30.81 -2.79
C ALA A 316 -16.90 29.55 -3.26
N PRO A 317 -17.50 28.76 -2.34
CA PRO A 317 -18.21 27.53 -2.70
C PRO A 317 -19.52 27.83 -3.46
N ASN A 318 -19.96 26.88 -4.31
CA ASN A 318 -21.23 26.96 -5.01
C ASN A 318 -22.19 25.84 -4.58
N GLY A 319 -23.21 26.19 -3.79
CA GLY A 319 -24.19 25.22 -3.28
C GLY A 319 -24.95 24.46 -4.38
N SER A 320 -25.20 25.06 -5.55
CA SER A 320 -25.88 24.36 -6.66
C SER A 320 -24.98 23.29 -7.27
N ALA A 321 -23.70 23.61 -7.49
CA ALA A 321 -22.71 22.65 -7.97
C ALA A 321 -22.52 21.51 -6.95
N GLN A 322 -22.53 21.80 -5.65
CA GLN A 322 -22.48 20.78 -4.60
C GLN A 322 -23.72 19.86 -4.64
N GLN A 323 -24.92 20.40 -4.87
CA GLN A 323 -26.11 19.55 -5.05
C GLN A 323 -25.98 18.63 -6.28
N GLU A 324 -25.48 19.15 -7.40
CA GLU A 324 -25.29 18.39 -8.63
C GLU A 324 -24.30 17.23 -8.45
N VAL A 325 -23.16 17.45 -7.79
CA VAL A 325 -22.19 16.37 -7.56
C VAL A 325 -22.74 15.31 -6.61
N ILE A 326 -23.51 15.70 -5.59
CA ILE A 326 -24.15 14.74 -4.67
C ILE A 326 -25.18 13.89 -5.44
N ARG A 327 -26.04 14.50 -6.27
CA ARG A 327 -27.01 13.76 -7.10
C ARG A 327 -26.30 12.82 -8.07
N ALA A 328 -25.28 13.30 -8.78
CA ALA A 328 -24.53 12.50 -9.73
C ALA A 328 -23.86 11.28 -9.07
N ALA A 329 -23.35 11.42 -7.85
CA ALA A 329 -22.75 10.31 -7.12
C ALA A 329 -23.79 9.30 -6.61
N LEU A 330 -24.98 9.75 -6.20
CA LEU A 330 -26.11 8.88 -5.85
C LEU A 330 -26.63 8.10 -7.08
N ASP A 331 -26.73 8.78 -8.23
CA ASP A 331 -27.08 8.17 -9.51
C ASP A 331 -26.03 7.13 -9.94
N ASP A 332 -24.74 7.47 -9.84
CA ASP A 332 -23.64 6.53 -10.09
C ASP A 332 -23.66 5.33 -9.13
N ALA A 333 -24.11 5.54 -7.89
CA ALA A 333 -24.27 4.50 -6.87
C ALA A 333 -25.51 3.62 -7.05
N ARG A 334 -26.52 4.11 -7.79
CA ARG A 334 -27.88 3.56 -7.83
C ARG A 334 -28.44 3.39 -6.41
N ILE A 335 -28.35 4.45 -5.62
CA ILE A 335 -28.80 4.52 -4.23
C ILE A 335 -29.82 5.64 -4.10
N ASP A 336 -30.94 5.37 -3.43
CA ASP A 336 -31.94 6.39 -3.17
C ASP A 336 -31.43 7.39 -2.10
N PRO A 337 -31.69 8.71 -2.26
CA PRO A 337 -31.34 9.72 -1.26
C PRO A 337 -31.75 9.37 0.18
N GLY A 338 -32.89 8.69 0.37
CA GLY A 338 -33.42 8.27 1.66
C GLY A 338 -32.64 7.12 2.33
N GLU A 339 -31.75 6.44 1.61
CA GLU A 339 -30.91 5.38 2.17
C GLU A 339 -29.65 5.91 2.88
N LEU A 340 -29.25 7.17 2.63
CA LEU A 340 -28.07 7.76 3.27
C LEU A 340 -28.30 7.97 4.78
N GLY A 341 -27.58 7.22 5.60
CA GLY A 341 -27.65 7.31 7.07
C GLY A 341 -26.68 8.32 7.66
N TRP A 342 -25.57 8.57 6.97
CA TRP A 342 -24.47 9.41 7.42
C TRP A 342 -23.91 10.26 6.27
N VAL A 343 -23.46 11.47 6.56
CA VAL A 343 -22.54 12.21 5.70
C VAL A 343 -21.34 12.67 6.50
N GLU A 344 -20.17 12.20 6.10
CA GLU A 344 -18.88 12.77 6.49
C GLU A 344 -18.64 14.00 5.61
N ALA A 345 -18.96 15.16 6.15
CA ALA A 345 -18.94 16.41 5.43
C ALA A 345 -17.50 16.88 5.13
N HIS A 346 -17.38 17.81 4.19
CA HIS A 346 -16.17 18.59 4.05
C HIS A 346 -15.95 19.40 5.33
N GLY A 347 -16.99 20.04 5.87
CA GLY A 347 -17.12 20.51 7.26
C GLY A 347 -15.84 21.14 7.78
N THR A 348 -15.51 22.33 7.28
CA THR A 348 -14.29 23.05 7.67
C THR A 348 -14.48 23.94 8.88
N GLY A 349 -15.72 24.14 9.35
CA GLY A 349 -15.98 25.08 10.43
C GLY A 349 -15.86 26.54 9.97
N THR A 350 -16.14 26.80 8.69
CA THR A 350 -16.14 28.16 8.14
C THR A 350 -17.54 28.75 8.22
N VAL A 351 -17.63 30.06 8.47
CA VAL A 351 -18.90 30.79 8.63
C VAL A 351 -19.84 30.61 7.43
N LEU A 352 -19.27 30.60 6.22
CA LEU A 352 -20.03 30.51 4.97
C LEU A 352 -20.10 29.08 4.42
N GLY A 353 -19.04 28.29 4.55
CA GLY A 353 -18.96 26.96 3.94
C GLY A 353 -19.92 25.96 4.57
N ASP A 354 -19.98 25.89 5.90
CA ASP A 354 -20.84 24.91 6.58
C ASP A 354 -22.33 25.11 6.26
N PRO A 355 -22.92 26.33 6.30
CA PRO A 355 -24.30 26.55 5.86
C PRO A 355 -24.56 26.21 4.39
N ILE A 356 -23.61 26.50 3.48
CA ILE A 356 -23.76 26.19 2.06
C ILE A 356 -23.75 24.68 1.82
N GLU A 357 -22.83 23.96 2.45
CA GLU A 357 -22.73 22.51 2.34
C GLU A 357 -23.99 21.81 2.85
N ILE A 358 -24.47 22.18 4.04
CA ILE A 358 -25.69 21.57 4.58
C ILE A 358 -26.93 22.03 3.79
N GLY A 359 -26.94 23.25 3.26
CA GLY A 359 -27.96 23.71 2.32
C GLY A 359 -28.01 22.86 1.05
N ALA A 360 -26.85 22.48 0.51
CA ALA A 360 -26.76 21.56 -0.63
C ALA A 360 -27.30 20.17 -0.28
N LEU A 361 -26.91 19.60 0.86
CA LEU A 361 -27.48 18.33 1.35
C LEU A 361 -28.99 18.42 1.54
N THR A 362 -29.50 19.54 2.04
CA THR A 362 -30.94 19.78 2.21
C THR A 362 -31.68 19.72 0.87
N GLY A 363 -31.12 20.33 -0.17
CA GLY A 363 -31.69 20.33 -1.52
C GLY A 363 -31.68 18.98 -2.25
N VAL A 364 -30.94 17.99 -1.74
CA VAL A 364 -30.88 16.63 -2.31
C VAL A 364 -31.56 15.59 -1.43
N LEU A 365 -31.31 15.64 -0.11
CA LEU A 365 -31.73 14.62 0.85
C LEU A 365 -32.94 15.04 1.69
N GLY A 366 -33.25 16.33 1.79
CA GLY A 366 -34.19 16.88 2.78
C GLY A 366 -35.58 16.27 2.74
N GLU A 367 -36.15 16.11 1.53
CA GLU A 367 -37.46 15.46 1.36
C GLU A 367 -37.44 13.99 1.80
N ALA A 368 -36.47 13.21 1.32
CA ALA A 368 -36.35 11.79 1.61
C ALA A 368 -36.08 11.52 3.11
N VAL A 369 -35.22 12.34 3.74
CA VAL A 369 -34.91 12.26 5.18
C VAL A 369 -36.14 12.58 6.04
N ARG A 370 -36.94 13.58 5.66
CA ARG A 370 -38.22 13.88 6.34
C ARG A 370 -39.24 12.75 6.16
N ALA A 371 -39.36 12.22 4.94
CA ALA A 371 -40.31 11.16 4.62
C ALA A 371 -40.03 9.87 5.39
N ARG A 372 -38.75 9.48 5.54
CA ARG A 372 -38.36 8.27 6.27
C ARG A 372 -38.42 8.42 7.81
N GLY A 373 -38.44 9.65 8.33
CA GLY A 373 -38.55 9.93 9.78
C GLY A 373 -37.30 9.65 10.63
N VAL A 374 -36.18 9.23 10.01
CA VAL A 374 -34.89 8.97 10.67
C VAL A 374 -33.91 10.10 10.34
N PRO A 375 -33.45 10.88 11.34
CA PRO A 375 -32.52 11.99 11.10
C PRO A 375 -31.20 11.56 10.45
N LEU A 376 -30.67 12.39 9.56
CA LEU A 376 -29.35 12.19 8.95
C LEU A 376 -28.24 12.39 9.99
N GLY A 377 -27.29 11.47 10.10
CA GLY A 377 -26.07 11.71 10.88
C GLY A 377 -25.07 12.59 10.12
N LEU A 378 -24.46 13.55 10.81
CA LEU A 378 -23.47 14.46 10.26
C LEU A 378 -22.22 14.53 11.13
N GLY A 379 -21.06 14.61 10.49
CA GLY A 379 -19.78 14.83 11.16
C GLY A 379 -18.68 15.29 10.21
N SER A 380 -17.56 15.71 10.79
CA SER A 380 -16.32 16.00 10.07
C SER A 380 -15.15 15.68 10.99
N VAL A 381 -14.25 14.81 10.55
CA VAL A 381 -13.07 14.44 11.35
C VAL A 381 -12.07 15.57 11.49
N LYS A 382 -12.21 16.63 10.69
CA LYS A 382 -11.39 17.85 10.80
C LYS A 382 -11.54 18.52 12.17
N SER A 383 -12.66 18.30 12.86
CA SER A 383 -12.85 18.79 14.23
C SER A 383 -11.89 18.17 15.24
N ARG A 384 -11.34 16.98 14.94
CA ARG A 384 -10.42 16.24 15.81
C ARG A 384 -8.99 16.24 15.29
N LEU A 385 -8.78 16.12 13.98
CA LEU A 385 -7.45 16.02 13.35
C LEU A 385 -6.91 17.34 12.79
N GLY A 386 -7.76 18.35 12.65
CA GLY A 386 -7.48 19.47 11.74
C GLY A 386 -7.77 19.10 10.28
N HIS A 387 -7.67 20.09 9.41
CA HIS A 387 -7.85 19.96 7.97
C HIS A 387 -6.54 19.46 7.34
N LEU A 388 -6.53 18.20 6.92
CA LEU A 388 -5.36 17.53 6.34
C LEU A 388 -5.14 17.86 4.86
N GLU A 389 -5.64 19.01 4.41
CA GLU A 389 -5.62 19.51 3.02
C GLU A 389 -5.80 18.37 1.99
N ALA A 390 -4.81 18.06 1.15
CA ALA A 390 -4.90 17.02 0.12
C ALA A 390 -5.22 15.61 0.65
N ALA A 391 -4.85 15.28 1.90
CA ALA A 391 -5.15 14.02 2.58
C ALA A 391 -6.49 13.98 3.31
N SER A 392 -7.26 15.07 3.31
CA SER A 392 -8.53 15.15 4.07
C SER A 392 -9.57 14.14 3.60
N GLY A 393 -9.66 13.94 2.29
CA GLY A 393 -10.59 13.01 1.67
C GLY A 393 -10.31 11.57 2.08
N ILE A 394 -9.05 11.13 1.98
CA ILE A 394 -8.69 9.75 2.30
C ILE A 394 -8.88 9.43 3.79
N ALA A 395 -8.56 10.35 4.70
CA ALA A 395 -8.81 10.17 6.13
C ALA A 395 -10.31 10.06 6.45
N ALA A 396 -11.14 10.89 5.80
CA ALA A 396 -12.59 10.85 5.93
C ALA A 396 -13.19 9.54 5.38
N VAL A 397 -12.67 9.02 4.26
CA VAL A 397 -13.05 7.71 3.71
C VAL A 397 -12.68 6.60 4.67
N ILE A 398 -11.45 6.56 5.20
CA ILE A 398 -11.01 5.54 6.15
C ILE A 398 -11.90 5.54 7.41
N LYS A 399 -12.18 6.71 7.99
CA LYS A 399 -13.13 6.83 9.12
C LYS A 399 -14.50 6.25 8.75
N THR A 400 -15.02 6.59 7.57
CA THR A 400 -16.33 6.13 7.11
C THR A 400 -16.36 4.62 6.91
N VAL A 401 -15.31 4.03 6.33
CA VAL A 401 -15.15 2.58 6.19
C VAL A 401 -15.14 1.91 7.55
N LEU A 402 -14.39 2.43 8.53
CA LEU A 402 -14.36 1.90 9.89
C LEU A 402 -15.74 1.96 10.56
N MET A 403 -16.46 3.08 10.44
CA MET A 403 -17.83 3.21 10.97
C MET A 403 -18.79 2.18 10.36
N LEU A 404 -18.71 1.96 9.05
CA LEU A 404 -19.55 0.99 8.33
C LEU A 404 -19.21 -0.45 8.71
N HIS A 405 -17.91 -0.75 8.86
CA HIS A 405 -17.37 -2.06 9.24
C HIS A 405 -17.77 -2.44 10.67
N HIS A 406 -17.60 -1.53 11.62
CA HIS A 406 -17.99 -1.74 13.03
C HIS A 406 -19.49 -1.60 13.27
N GLY A 407 -20.23 -0.93 12.36
CA GLY A 407 -21.65 -0.64 12.55
C GLY A 407 -21.91 0.37 13.68
N GLU A 408 -20.93 1.20 14.00
CA GLU A 408 -20.96 2.19 15.07
C GLU A 408 -20.62 3.58 14.54
N ILE A 409 -21.20 4.61 15.15
CA ILE A 409 -20.98 6.03 14.86
C ILE A 409 -20.30 6.65 16.08
N PRO A 410 -19.01 7.03 15.99
CA PRO A 410 -18.32 7.76 17.05
C PRO A 410 -18.90 9.15 17.31
N ALA A 411 -18.44 9.80 18.38
CA ALA A 411 -18.78 11.21 18.59
C ALA A 411 -18.22 12.07 17.44
N ALA A 412 -19.06 12.92 16.85
CA ALA A 412 -18.68 13.86 15.80
C ALA A 412 -18.34 15.25 16.34
N ARG A 413 -18.71 15.53 17.59
CA ARG A 413 -18.39 16.75 18.33
C ARG A 413 -18.13 16.43 19.80
N ASP A 414 -17.43 17.31 20.49
CA ASP A 414 -17.15 17.15 21.91
C ASP A 414 -18.40 17.50 22.74
N ALA A 415 -18.53 16.91 23.93
CA ALA A 415 -19.63 17.19 24.84
C ALA A 415 -19.61 18.64 25.37
N SER A 416 -18.42 19.24 25.45
CA SER A 416 -18.19 20.63 25.84
C SER A 416 -18.40 21.64 24.71
N ASP A 417 -18.61 21.18 23.47
CA ASP A 417 -18.86 22.08 22.34
C ASP A 417 -20.20 22.82 22.53
N GLY A 418 -20.22 24.09 22.10
CA GLY A 418 -21.36 24.99 22.25
C GLY A 418 -22.55 24.70 21.33
N GLU A 419 -23.37 25.72 21.10
CA GLU A 419 -24.58 25.59 20.26
C GLU A 419 -24.24 25.32 18.80
N LEU A 420 -25.15 24.61 18.12
CA LEU A 420 -25.06 24.39 16.67
C LEU A 420 -25.36 25.69 15.90
N ASN A 421 -24.78 25.81 14.71
CA ASN A 421 -24.90 27.02 13.89
C ASN A 421 -26.38 27.27 13.50
N PRO A 422 -26.97 28.42 13.88
CA PRO A 422 -28.37 28.73 13.59
C PRO A 422 -28.65 29.03 12.11
N HIS A 423 -27.61 29.27 11.30
CA HIS A 423 -27.73 29.49 9.85
C HIS A 423 -27.84 28.18 9.05
N ILE A 424 -27.64 27.04 9.69
CA ILE A 424 -27.87 25.73 9.07
C ILE A 424 -29.36 25.40 9.15
N PRO A 425 -30.01 24.95 8.05
CA PRO A 425 -31.45 24.71 7.99
C PRO A 425 -31.86 23.37 8.64
N TRP A 426 -31.60 23.21 9.94
CA TRP A 426 -31.83 21.96 10.70
C TRP A 426 -33.27 21.43 10.66
N GLN A 427 -34.26 22.30 10.44
CA GLN A 427 -35.67 21.90 10.33
C GLN A 427 -36.00 21.32 8.95
N GLU A 428 -35.34 21.80 7.91
CA GLU A 428 -35.53 21.33 6.54
C GLU A 428 -34.76 20.03 6.29
N LEU A 429 -33.59 19.87 6.90
CA LEU A 429 -32.87 18.60 6.94
C LEU A 429 -32.76 18.14 8.39
N PRO A 430 -33.70 17.33 8.90
CA PRO A 430 -33.58 16.75 10.23
C PRO A 430 -32.29 15.95 10.33
N SER A 431 -31.34 16.45 11.14
CA SER A 431 -30.01 15.84 11.26
C SER A 431 -29.49 15.84 12.71
N ARG A 432 -28.51 14.98 12.97
CA ARG A 432 -27.86 14.82 14.27
C ARG A 432 -26.34 14.92 14.10
N VAL A 433 -25.72 15.79 14.91
CA VAL A 433 -24.26 15.82 15.12
C VAL A 433 -23.99 15.17 16.48
N PRO A 434 -23.69 13.85 16.53
CA PRO A 434 -23.62 13.11 17.78
C PRO A 434 -22.45 13.58 18.64
N SER A 435 -22.70 13.76 19.95
CA SER A 435 -21.66 14.08 20.95
C SER A 435 -21.22 12.87 21.77
N ARG A 436 -21.70 11.68 21.40
CA ARG A 436 -21.39 10.40 22.04
C ARG A 436 -21.50 9.29 21.00
N LYS A 437 -20.78 8.19 21.23
CA LYS A 437 -20.89 6.98 20.40
C LYS A 437 -22.34 6.46 20.37
N ALA A 438 -22.78 6.00 19.21
CA ALA A 438 -24.09 5.40 19.00
C ALA A 438 -24.01 4.25 17.98
N PRO A 439 -24.88 3.23 18.06
CA PRO A 439 -25.00 2.25 16.98
C PRO A 439 -25.53 2.92 15.70
N TRP A 440 -25.25 2.31 14.55
CA TRP A 440 -25.90 2.72 13.31
C TRP A 440 -27.43 2.54 13.41
N PRO A 441 -28.26 3.50 12.94
CA PRO A 441 -29.72 3.39 13.04
C PRO A 441 -30.25 2.09 12.42
N ALA A 442 -30.96 1.30 13.22
CA ALA A 442 -31.50 -0.01 12.82
C ALA A 442 -32.72 0.11 11.90
N GLU A 443 -33.36 1.28 11.89
CA GLU A 443 -34.51 1.62 11.05
C GLU A 443 -34.13 1.81 9.58
N LEU A 444 -32.84 1.98 9.27
CA LEU A 444 -32.37 2.10 7.90
C LEU A 444 -32.13 0.71 7.29
N PRO A 445 -32.54 0.49 6.03
CA PRO A 445 -32.43 -0.82 5.40
C PRO A 445 -30.98 -1.27 5.21
N ARG A 446 -30.07 -0.30 5.09
CA ARG A 446 -28.65 -0.49 4.79
C ARG A 446 -27.83 0.57 5.52
N ARG A 447 -26.56 0.26 5.79
CA ARG A 447 -25.59 1.24 6.27
C ARG A 447 -24.93 1.89 5.06
N VAL A 448 -25.38 3.09 4.71
CA VAL A 448 -24.83 3.88 3.59
C VAL A 448 -24.41 5.26 4.08
N ALA A 449 -23.21 5.67 3.69
CA ALA A 449 -22.62 6.96 4.02
C ALA A 449 -22.21 7.73 2.75
N GLY A 450 -22.35 9.05 2.79
CA GLY A 450 -21.70 9.96 1.85
C GLY A 450 -20.41 10.55 2.45
N VAL A 451 -19.42 10.83 1.59
CA VAL A 451 -18.21 11.58 1.96
C VAL A 451 -18.04 12.75 0.99
N ASN A 452 -17.94 13.96 1.54
CA ASN A 452 -17.74 15.20 0.79
C ASN A 452 -16.28 15.64 0.86
N SER A 453 -15.71 16.08 -0.26
CA SER A 453 -14.50 16.89 -0.25
C SER A 453 -14.53 17.96 -1.34
N PHE A 454 -14.40 19.22 -0.93
CA PHE A 454 -14.50 20.38 -1.80
C PHE A 454 -13.17 21.14 -1.78
N GLY A 455 -12.57 21.32 -2.96
CA GLY A 455 -11.30 22.01 -3.13
C GLY A 455 -11.50 23.51 -3.22
N MET A 456 -10.58 24.29 -2.63
CA MET A 456 -10.64 25.76 -2.72
C MET A 456 -10.46 26.30 -4.15
N SER A 457 -10.02 25.47 -5.10
CA SER A 457 -9.99 25.81 -6.53
C SER A 457 -11.36 25.68 -7.20
N GLY A 458 -12.34 25.06 -6.51
CA GLY A 458 -13.71 24.84 -6.98
C GLY A 458 -14.04 23.40 -7.35
N THR A 459 -13.08 22.46 -7.37
CA THR A 459 -13.36 21.04 -7.64
C THR A 459 -14.10 20.39 -6.48
N ASN A 460 -15.27 19.82 -6.73
CA ASN A 460 -16.08 19.13 -5.73
C ASN A 460 -16.12 17.63 -5.99
N VAL A 461 -16.07 16.82 -4.93
CA VAL A 461 -16.18 15.37 -5.00
C VAL A 461 -17.17 14.85 -3.95
N HIS A 462 -18.04 13.93 -4.38
CA HIS A 462 -18.90 13.15 -3.49
C HIS A 462 -18.68 11.65 -3.72
N VAL A 463 -18.60 10.88 -2.63
CA VAL A 463 -18.40 9.44 -2.64
C VAL A 463 -19.49 8.77 -1.80
N VAL A 464 -20.14 7.74 -2.36
CA VAL A 464 -21.16 6.94 -1.67
C VAL A 464 -20.57 5.58 -1.31
N ILE A 465 -20.57 5.25 -0.02
CA ILE A 465 -19.99 4.02 0.54
C ILE A 465 -21.07 3.25 1.31
N GLU A 466 -21.16 1.95 1.04
CA GLU A 466 -22.08 1.01 1.69
C GLU A 466 -21.29 0.00 2.53
N ALA A 467 -21.84 -0.39 3.68
CA ALA A 467 -21.27 -1.49 4.46
C ALA A 467 -21.38 -2.81 3.69
N HIS A 468 -20.32 -3.61 3.76
CA HIS A 468 -20.39 -4.99 3.33
C HIS A 468 -20.87 -5.86 4.51
N ASP A 469 -21.91 -6.67 4.30
CA ASP A 469 -22.36 -7.58 5.35
C ASP A 469 -21.47 -8.82 5.43
N HIS A 470 -20.42 -8.72 6.25
CA HIS A 470 -19.55 -9.83 6.56
C HIS A 470 -20.30 -11.04 7.14
N ARG A 471 -21.42 -10.83 7.85
CA ARG A 471 -22.19 -11.89 8.50
C ARG A 471 -23.14 -12.61 7.56
N ALA A 472 -23.59 -11.96 6.48
CA ALA A 472 -24.33 -12.62 5.41
C ALA A 472 -23.40 -13.39 4.45
N ALA A 473 -22.15 -12.92 4.30
CA ALA A 473 -21.08 -13.68 3.65
C ALA A 473 -20.56 -14.83 4.54
N ASP A 474 -20.72 -14.73 5.87
CA ASP A 474 -20.66 -15.84 6.83
C ASP A 474 -21.91 -16.73 6.69
N GLY A 475 -22.21 -17.14 5.46
CA GLY A 475 -23.16 -18.22 5.21
C GLY A 475 -22.87 -19.31 6.23
N SER A 476 -23.88 -19.63 7.03
CA SER A 476 -23.93 -20.69 8.02
C SER A 476 -23.85 -22.08 7.36
N GLY A 477 -22.98 -22.23 6.36
CA GLY A 477 -22.38 -23.50 6.06
C GLY A 477 -21.70 -23.99 7.33
N PRO A 478 -21.79 -25.29 7.65
CA PRO A 478 -21.12 -25.82 8.82
C PRO A 478 -19.66 -25.38 8.78
N ALA A 479 -19.17 -24.79 9.87
CA ALA A 479 -17.75 -24.61 10.08
C ALA A 479 -17.13 -25.99 9.85
N VAL A 480 -16.54 -26.20 8.67
CA VAL A 480 -15.81 -27.42 8.40
C VAL A 480 -14.64 -27.35 9.36
N PRO A 481 -14.59 -28.20 10.41
CA PRO A 481 -13.47 -28.15 11.33
C PRO A 481 -12.19 -28.33 10.50
N PRO A 482 -11.10 -27.59 10.82
CA PRO A 482 -9.84 -27.81 10.14
C PRO A 482 -9.53 -29.29 10.18
N VAL A 483 -9.46 -29.92 9.01
CA VAL A 483 -9.22 -31.36 8.92
C VAL A 483 -7.76 -31.58 9.30
N GLY A 484 -7.50 -31.85 10.58
CA GLY A 484 -6.16 -32.06 11.14
C GLY A 484 -5.81 -31.23 12.38
N GLY A 485 -6.62 -30.25 12.79
CA GLY A 485 -6.48 -29.52 14.07
C GLY A 485 -5.24 -28.63 14.26
N ALA A 486 -4.23 -28.70 13.39
CA ALA A 486 -2.99 -27.94 13.46
C ALA A 486 -2.88 -26.89 12.35
N GLU A 487 -2.34 -25.73 12.68
CA GLU A 487 -2.12 -24.58 11.82
C GLU A 487 -0.63 -24.26 11.69
N LEU A 488 -0.22 -23.82 10.50
CA LEU A 488 1.14 -23.33 10.22
C LEU A 488 1.15 -21.81 10.21
N LEU A 489 1.91 -21.20 11.10
CA LEU A 489 2.15 -19.76 11.14
C LEU A 489 3.55 -19.45 10.64
N THR A 490 3.67 -18.44 9.79
CA THR A 490 4.94 -17.96 9.23
C THR A 490 5.13 -16.48 9.53
N VAL A 491 6.36 -16.08 9.84
CA VAL A 491 6.78 -14.69 9.97
C VAL A 491 8.09 -14.53 9.22
N SER A 492 8.26 -13.43 8.48
CA SER A 492 9.54 -13.14 7.84
C SER A 492 9.82 -11.65 7.76
N ALA A 493 11.09 -11.28 7.84
CA ALA A 493 11.58 -9.92 7.65
C ALA A 493 12.94 -9.89 6.94
N ARG A 494 13.41 -8.70 6.53
CA ARG A 494 14.71 -8.58 5.86
C ARG A 494 15.88 -8.77 6.83
N ASP A 495 15.72 -8.27 8.05
CA ASP A 495 16.72 -8.31 9.11
C ASP A 495 16.17 -8.92 10.42
N GLU A 496 17.06 -9.18 11.36
CA GLU A 496 16.75 -9.84 12.64
C GLU A 496 15.93 -8.95 13.57
N GLN A 497 16.17 -7.64 13.56
CA GLN A 497 15.46 -6.68 14.40
C GLN A 497 13.99 -6.58 13.96
N ALA A 498 13.75 -6.44 12.66
CA ALA A 498 12.41 -6.41 12.08
C ALA A 498 11.68 -7.75 12.30
N LEU A 499 12.39 -8.88 12.22
CA LEU A 499 11.82 -10.20 12.50
C LEU A 499 11.36 -10.31 13.97
N ALA A 500 12.17 -9.85 14.92
CA ALA A 500 11.84 -9.87 16.34
C ALA A 500 10.60 -9.00 16.65
N VAL A 501 10.59 -7.75 16.16
CA VAL A 501 9.45 -6.84 16.35
C VAL A 501 8.18 -7.39 15.72
N LEU A 502 8.26 -7.94 14.51
CA LEU A 502 7.10 -8.52 13.85
C LEU A 502 6.60 -9.78 14.57
N ALA A 503 7.51 -10.64 15.04
CA ALA A 503 7.17 -11.83 15.81
C ALA A 503 6.48 -11.45 17.13
N GLU A 504 6.96 -10.43 17.84
CA GLU A 504 6.31 -9.88 19.04
C GLU A 504 4.90 -9.38 18.74
N ARG A 505 4.73 -8.53 17.72
CA ARG A 505 3.40 -8.00 17.31
C ARG A 505 2.44 -9.13 16.93
N VAL A 506 2.91 -10.17 16.26
CA VAL A 506 2.12 -11.36 15.92
C VAL A 506 1.76 -12.15 17.18
N ARG A 507 2.68 -12.32 18.14
CA ARG A 507 2.38 -12.95 19.44
C ARG A 507 1.32 -12.18 20.21
N ASP A 508 1.39 -10.85 20.25
CA ASP A 508 0.35 -10.01 20.86
C ASP A 508 -1.00 -10.20 20.17
N ARG A 509 -1.02 -10.21 18.83
CA ARG A 509 -2.25 -10.46 18.10
C ARG A 509 -2.84 -11.83 18.41
N LEU A 510 -2.02 -12.89 18.48
CA LEU A 510 -2.46 -14.24 18.81
C LEU A 510 -3.13 -14.30 20.19
N ARG A 511 -2.59 -13.59 21.20
CA ARG A 511 -3.17 -13.54 22.56
C ARG A 511 -4.61 -13.02 22.60
N HIS A 512 -5.03 -12.27 21.59
CA HIS A 512 -6.37 -11.67 21.50
C HIS A 512 -7.22 -12.24 20.36
N THR A 513 -6.73 -13.29 19.68
CA THR A 513 -7.42 -13.90 18.55
C THR A 513 -8.35 -15.03 19.02
N PRO A 514 -9.65 -15.01 18.70
CA PRO A 514 -10.53 -16.14 18.93
C PRO A 514 -10.09 -17.37 18.11
N GLU A 515 -10.21 -18.58 18.65
CA GLU A 515 -9.80 -19.81 17.95
C GLU A 515 -10.49 -20.00 16.58
N ALA A 516 -11.71 -19.46 16.42
CA ALA A 516 -12.42 -19.48 15.15
C ALA A 516 -11.74 -18.64 14.03
N GLU A 517 -10.94 -17.64 14.40
CA GLU A 517 -10.23 -16.76 13.45
C GLU A 517 -8.80 -17.27 13.15
N LEU A 518 -8.28 -18.20 13.96
CA LEU A 518 -6.89 -18.65 13.86
C LEU A 518 -6.51 -19.17 12.46
N PRO A 519 -7.32 -20.01 11.78
CA PRO A 519 -7.00 -20.47 10.42
C PRO A 519 -6.85 -19.32 9.41
N SER A 520 -7.69 -18.29 9.54
CA SER A 520 -7.66 -17.10 8.66
C SER A 520 -6.44 -16.23 8.95
N LEU A 521 -6.04 -16.10 10.22
CA LEU A 521 -4.81 -15.42 10.62
C LEU A 521 -3.57 -16.12 10.03
N CYS A 522 -3.44 -17.43 10.25
CA CYS A 522 -2.33 -18.23 9.72
C CYS A 522 -2.29 -18.21 8.19
N HIS A 523 -3.46 -18.31 7.53
CA HIS A 523 -3.56 -18.18 6.08
C HIS A 523 -3.05 -16.82 5.59
N THR A 524 -3.47 -15.73 6.24
CA THR A 524 -3.07 -14.38 5.83
C THR A 524 -1.57 -14.15 5.95
N LEU A 525 -0.95 -14.64 7.03
CA LEU A 525 0.50 -14.53 7.22
C LEU A 525 1.31 -15.38 6.23
N ARG A 526 0.79 -16.54 5.82
CA ARG A 526 1.46 -17.41 4.84
C ARG A 526 1.34 -16.93 3.40
N SER A 527 0.13 -16.56 2.99
CA SER A 527 -0.20 -16.28 1.58
C SER A 527 -0.21 -14.79 1.26
N GLY A 528 -0.52 -13.94 2.23
CA GLY A 528 -0.70 -12.50 2.05
C GLY A 528 0.53 -11.67 2.36
N ARG A 529 1.71 -12.28 2.53
CA ARG A 529 2.97 -11.62 2.88
C ARG A 529 4.10 -12.06 1.96
N VAL A 530 5.08 -11.18 1.78
CA VAL A 530 6.33 -11.52 1.09
C VAL A 530 7.22 -12.33 2.04
N ALA A 531 7.78 -13.42 1.53
CA ALA A 531 8.72 -14.26 2.27
C ALA A 531 10.13 -13.67 2.18
N PHE A 532 10.55 -12.90 3.19
CA PHE A 532 11.89 -12.29 3.26
C PHE A 532 12.96 -13.27 3.76
N ALA A 533 14.23 -12.84 3.82
CA ALA A 533 15.37 -13.70 4.12
C ALA A 533 15.35 -14.28 5.55
N ARG A 534 14.98 -13.47 6.56
CA ARG A 534 14.88 -13.92 7.95
C ARG A 534 13.49 -14.47 8.19
N ARG A 535 13.39 -15.74 8.62
CA ARG A 535 12.14 -16.51 8.62
C ARG A 535 11.96 -17.29 9.91
N LEU A 536 10.75 -17.23 10.45
CA LEU A 536 10.25 -18.08 11.52
C LEU A 536 9.00 -18.81 11.03
N ALA A 537 8.87 -20.08 11.40
CA ALA A 537 7.65 -20.84 11.19
C ALA A 537 7.38 -21.76 12.35
N VAL A 538 6.12 -21.85 12.77
CA VAL A 538 5.67 -22.68 13.88
C VAL A 538 4.36 -23.37 13.55
N VAL A 539 4.18 -24.56 14.11
CA VAL A 539 2.97 -25.37 13.95
C VAL A 539 2.34 -25.58 15.31
N GLY A 540 1.04 -25.40 15.42
CA GLY A 540 0.29 -25.53 16.67
C GLY A 540 -1.20 -25.62 16.43
N THR A 541 -1.95 -26.01 17.46
CA THR A 541 -3.39 -26.30 17.38
C THR A 541 -4.27 -25.23 18.04
N SER A 542 -3.64 -24.26 18.70
CA SER A 542 -4.32 -23.14 19.37
C SER A 542 -3.50 -21.86 19.26
N ALA A 543 -4.15 -20.71 19.45
CA ALA A 543 -3.48 -19.42 19.41
C ALA A 543 -2.40 -19.30 20.50
N ALA A 544 -2.66 -19.86 21.69
CA ALA A 544 -1.71 -19.88 22.80
C ALA A 544 -0.47 -20.75 22.49
N GLU A 545 -0.66 -21.96 21.95
CA GLU A 545 0.44 -22.85 21.57
C GLU A 545 1.33 -22.22 20.50
N LEU A 546 0.73 -21.56 19.50
CA LEU A 546 1.47 -20.86 18.45
C LEU A 546 2.27 -19.67 19.01
N ALA A 547 1.71 -18.91 19.95
CA ALA A 547 2.41 -17.80 20.57
C ALA A 547 3.64 -18.26 21.38
N GLU A 548 3.51 -19.33 22.17
CA GLU A 548 4.62 -19.94 22.90
C GLU A 548 5.66 -20.57 21.97
N ALA A 549 5.21 -21.24 20.91
CA ALA A 549 6.11 -21.82 19.91
C ALA A 549 6.90 -20.73 19.19
N LEU A 550 6.27 -19.61 18.84
CA LEU A 550 6.92 -18.49 18.18
C LEU A 550 7.98 -17.85 19.08
N GLU A 551 7.69 -17.69 20.38
CA GLU A 551 8.66 -17.20 21.37
C GLU A 551 9.86 -18.15 21.52
N ARG A 552 9.62 -19.46 21.53
CA ARG A 552 10.73 -20.45 21.56
C ARG A 552 11.56 -20.42 20.28
N ALA A 553 10.91 -20.29 19.12
CA ALA A 553 11.58 -20.24 17.83
C ALA A 553 12.47 -18.99 17.70
N GLU A 554 11.99 -17.85 18.19
CA GLU A 554 12.74 -16.58 18.23
C GLU A 554 14.03 -16.70 19.07
N ARG A 555 14.00 -17.42 20.20
CA ARG A 555 15.20 -17.65 21.04
C ARG A 555 16.18 -18.67 20.46
N ALA A 556 15.75 -19.46 19.49
CA ALA A 556 16.51 -20.56 18.91
C ALA A 556 17.04 -20.23 17.51
N VAL A 557 16.89 -18.99 17.03
CA VAL A 557 17.32 -18.55 15.69
C VAL A 557 18.82 -18.84 15.52
N PRO A 558 19.20 -19.76 14.62
CA PRO A 558 20.60 -19.97 14.26
C PRO A 558 21.13 -18.79 13.45
N GLU A 559 22.46 -18.64 13.41
CA GLU A 559 23.18 -17.78 12.45
C GLU A 559 22.67 -18.03 11.01
N PRO A 560 22.58 -16.99 10.16
CA PRO A 560 21.98 -17.10 8.83
C PRO A 560 22.60 -18.25 8.02
N GLY A 561 21.75 -19.18 7.58
CA GLY A 561 22.07 -19.97 6.40
C GLY A 561 22.25 -19.01 5.24
N GLY A 562 23.42 -19.00 4.61
CA GLY A 562 23.79 -18.03 3.57
C GLY A 562 22.68 -17.86 2.53
N ALA A 563 22.54 -16.63 2.03
CA ALA A 563 21.67 -16.28 0.91
C ALA A 563 22.15 -16.99 -0.37
N GLY A 564 21.91 -18.29 -0.45
CA GLY A 564 22.06 -19.06 -1.67
C GLY A 564 20.83 -18.82 -2.54
N ASP A 565 21.06 -18.58 -3.82
CA ASP A 565 20.07 -18.63 -4.90
C ASP A 565 18.92 -19.57 -4.53
N ALA A 566 17.67 -19.08 -4.60
CA ALA A 566 16.48 -19.84 -4.22
C ALA A 566 16.46 -21.21 -4.91
N VAL A 567 17.02 -22.23 -4.24
CA VAL A 567 17.14 -23.58 -4.78
C VAL A 567 15.75 -24.17 -4.80
N ARG A 568 15.02 -24.03 -5.90
CA ARG A 568 13.66 -24.58 -6.00
C ARG A 568 13.62 -26.11 -6.00
N SER A 569 14.77 -26.80 -6.05
CA SER A 569 14.83 -28.25 -6.20
C SER A 569 14.88 -28.99 -4.88
N VAL A 570 13.98 -29.95 -4.70
CA VAL A 570 13.99 -30.90 -3.58
C VAL A 570 14.03 -32.32 -4.11
N THR A 571 14.63 -33.24 -3.34
CA THR A 571 14.51 -34.68 -3.64
C THR A 571 13.56 -35.35 -2.67
N VAL A 572 12.74 -36.28 -3.18
CA VAL A 572 11.78 -37.03 -2.37
C VAL A 572 12.23 -38.49 -2.30
N ARG A 573 12.30 -39.02 -1.07
CA ARG A 573 12.57 -40.43 -0.80
C ARG A 573 11.38 -41.04 -0.08
N VAL A 574 11.03 -42.29 -0.43
CA VAL A 574 9.89 -43.03 0.14
C VAL A 574 10.35 -44.37 0.70
N ALA A 575 9.70 -44.85 1.75
CA ALA A 575 9.95 -46.15 2.33
C ALA A 575 9.29 -47.27 1.51
N ASP A 576 9.81 -48.50 1.64
CA ASP A 576 9.24 -49.70 1.01
C ASP A 576 7.94 -50.21 1.70
N ASP A 577 7.25 -49.37 2.48
CA ASP A 577 5.96 -49.67 3.13
C ASP A 577 4.79 -49.07 2.34
N ALA A 578 4.37 -49.77 1.28
CA ALA A 578 3.29 -49.32 0.40
C ALA A 578 1.98 -49.07 1.15
N LYS A 579 1.61 -49.94 2.10
CA LYS A 579 0.34 -49.83 2.84
C LYS A 579 0.35 -48.64 3.79
N GLY A 580 1.44 -48.42 4.51
CA GLY A 580 1.60 -47.25 5.37
C GLY A 580 1.57 -45.97 4.55
N LEU A 581 2.25 -45.96 3.40
CA LEU A 581 2.32 -44.81 2.51
C LEU A 581 0.96 -44.45 1.91
N ASP A 582 0.18 -45.44 1.45
CA ASP A 582 -1.20 -45.23 0.97
C ASP A 582 -2.11 -44.63 2.06
N GLN A 583 -2.00 -45.14 3.29
CA GLN A 583 -2.76 -44.61 4.43
C GLN A 583 -2.35 -43.17 4.77
N ALA A 584 -1.06 -42.87 4.71
CA ALA A 584 -0.56 -41.52 4.97
C ALA A 584 -0.95 -40.54 3.86
N LEU A 585 -0.89 -40.95 2.59
CA LEU A 585 -1.33 -40.15 1.45
C LEU A 585 -2.84 -39.90 1.48
N ALA A 586 -3.64 -40.89 1.87
CA ALA A 586 -5.07 -40.71 2.06
C ALA A 586 -5.38 -39.73 3.20
N ALA A 587 -4.63 -39.79 4.32
CA ALA A 587 -4.77 -38.84 5.42
C ALA A 587 -4.37 -37.42 5.02
N LEU A 588 -3.27 -37.26 4.27
CA LEU A 588 -2.82 -35.98 3.72
C LEU A 588 -3.87 -35.38 2.78
N THR A 589 -4.39 -36.20 1.86
CA THR A 589 -5.41 -35.79 0.89
C THR A 589 -6.72 -35.41 1.57
N ALA A 590 -7.11 -36.13 2.62
CA ALA A 590 -8.28 -35.79 3.42
C ALA A 590 -8.10 -34.46 4.17
N ALA A 591 -6.89 -34.20 4.69
CA ALA A 591 -6.56 -32.96 5.40
C ALA A 591 -6.45 -31.74 4.48
N PHE A 592 -5.87 -31.93 3.29
CA PHE A 592 -5.61 -30.87 2.31
C PHE A 592 -6.14 -31.24 0.93
N PRO A 593 -7.47 -31.35 0.74
CA PRO A 593 -8.05 -31.81 -0.52
C PRO A 593 -7.71 -30.88 -1.70
N GLN A 594 -7.43 -29.60 -1.45
CA GLN A 594 -7.04 -28.62 -2.47
C GLN A 594 -5.68 -28.94 -3.07
N LEU A 595 -4.79 -29.59 -2.32
CA LEU A 595 -3.53 -30.09 -2.86
C LEU A 595 -3.74 -31.22 -3.87
N ALA A 596 -4.87 -31.92 -3.84
CA ALA A 596 -5.18 -33.04 -4.72
C ALA A 596 -6.10 -32.69 -5.92
N ASP A 597 -6.84 -31.57 -5.87
CA ASP A 597 -7.79 -31.15 -6.93
C ASP A 597 -7.12 -31.01 -8.30
N GLY A 598 -7.59 -31.73 -9.33
CA GLY A 598 -7.03 -31.66 -10.70
C GLY A 598 -5.86 -32.61 -11.00
N ALA A 599 -5.57 -33.58 -10.13
CA ALA A 599 -4.72 -34.73 -10.49
C ALA A 599 -5.51 -35.69 -11.40
N GLU A 600 -5.62 -35.37 -12.70
CA GLU A 600 -6.45 -36.13 -13.65
C GLU A 600 -5.96 -37.58 -13.89
N GLN A 601 -4.73 -37.91 -13.53
CA GLN A 601 -4.20 -39.28 -13.47
C GLN A 601 -3.20 -39.35 -12.31
N ALA A 602 -3.57 -40.02 -11.20
CA ALA A 602 -2.63 -40.27 -10.11
C ALA A 602 -1.49 -41.17 -10.65
N PRO A 603 -0.21 -40.75 -10.58
CA PRO A 603 0.91 -41.62 -10.92
C PRO A 603 0.84 -42.90 -10.08
N GLU A 604 1.17 -44.07 -10.64
CA GLU A 604 1.30 -45.31 -9.86
C GLU A 604 2.47 -45.24 -8.85
N ASP A 605 3.41 -44.30 -9.04
CA ASP A 605 4.55 -44.06 -8.16
C ASP A 605 4.24 -43.02 -7.07
N PRO A 606 4.23 -43.42 -5.77
CA PRO A 606 4.03 -42.51 -4.63
C PRO A 606 5.04 -41.36 -4.55
N ALA A 607 6.30 -41.57 -4.98
CA ALA A 607 7.30 -40.51 -4.94
C ALA A 607 7.01 -39.43 -5.99
N ALA A 608 6.55 -39.83 -7.19
CA ALA A 608 6.11 -38.91 -8.23
C ALA A 608 4.84 -38.12 -7.80
N LEU A 609 3.90 -38.77 -7.12
CA LEU A 609 2.72 -38.11 -6.55
C LEU A 609 3.14 -37.00 -5.56
N LEU A 610 4.02 -37.31 -4.61
CA LEU A 610 4.54 -36.34 -3.64
C LEU A 610 5.27 -35.18 -4.33
N CYS A 611 6.08 -35.45 -5.36
CA CYS A 611 6.70 -34.41 -6.17
C CYS A 611 5.65 -33.50 -6.83
N GLY A 612 4.55 -34.07 -7.34
CA GLY A 612 3.43 -33.32 -7.89
C GLY A 612 2.73 -32.42 -6.86
N LEU A 613 2.55 -32.91 -5.62
CA LEU A 613 1.98 -32.10 -4.54
C LEU A 613 2.91 -30.95 -4.15
N LEU A 614 4.21 -31.21 -4.00
CA LEU A 614 5.22 -30.19 -3.70
C LEU A 614 5.36 -29.15 -4.84
N ALA A 615 5.14 -29.54 -6.10
CA ALA A 615 5.10 -28.63 -7.24
C ALA A 615 3.99 -27.58 -7.14
N ARG A 616 2.84 -27.94 -6.56
CA ARG A 616 1.76 -26.98 -6.28
C ARG A 616 2.13 -25.97 -5.20
N LEU A 617 3.04 -26.34 -4.31
CA LEU A 617 3.66 -25.45 -3.33
C LEU A 617 4.85 -24.66 -3.92
N GLY A 618 5.12 -24.76 -5.22
CA GLY A 618 6.20 -24.01 -5.89
C GLY A 618 7.56 -24.71 -5.92
N LEU A 619 7.65 -25.95 -5.41
CA LEU A 619 8.90 -26.71 -5.35
C LEU A 619 9.07 -27.64 -6.55
N ARG A 620 10.27 -27.71 -7.12
CA ARG A 620 10.65 -28.68 -8.14
C ARG A 620 11.13 -29.97 -7.47
N GLY A 621 10.22 -30.91 -7.28
CA GLY A 621 10.54 -32.23 -6.73
C GLY A 621 11.14 -33.18 -7.77
N SER A 622 12.11 -33.99 -7.36
CA SER A 622 12.55 -35.17 -8.12
C SER A 622 12.60 -36.41 -7.21
N PRO A 623 12.11 -37.57 -7.65
CA PRO A 623 12.23 -38.80 -6.89
C PRO A 623 13.69 -39.26 -6.84
N ALA A 624 14.15 -39.70 -5.68
CA ALA A 624 15.50 -40.22 -5.48
C ALA A 624 15.47 -41.60 -4.80
N ALA A 625 16.41 -42.46 -5.18
CA ALA A 625 16.58 -43.76 -4.53
C ALA A 625 17.18 -43.60 -3.13
N GLY A 626 16.85 -44.53 -2.23
CA GLY A 626 17.37 -44.58 -0.86
C GLY A 626 16.27 -44.47 0.20
N ALA A 627 16.61 -44.83 1.44
CA ALA A 627 15.67 -44.76 2.55
C ALA A 627 15.33 -43.30 2.91
N PRO A 628 14.08 -43.03 3.33
CA PRO A 628 13.71 -41.72 3.87
C PRO A 628 14.36 -41.48 5.25
N ALA A 629 14.14 -40.29 5.80
CA ALA A 629 14.54 -39.94 7.18
C ALA A 629 14.06 -41.00 8.18
N ALA A 630 14.84 -41.22 9.24
CA ALA A 630 14.53 -42.25 10.23
C ALA A 630 13.11 -42.07 10.81
N GLY A 631 12.30 -43.14 10.74
CA GLY A 631 10.91 -43.13 11.22
C GLY A 631 9.88 -42.50 10.26
N ALA A 632 10.30 -42.02 9.09
CA ALA A 632 9.41 -41.45 8.07
C ALA A 632 9.02 -42.50 7.02
N LEU A 633 7.79 -42.39 6.50
CA LEU A 633 7.34 -43.09 5.30
C LEU A 633 7.76 -42.36 4.02
N ALA A 634 7.91 -41.04 4.10
CA ALA A 634 8.49 -40.22 3.05
C ALA A 634 9.25 -39.04 3.67
N SER A 635 10.35 -38.64 3.05
CA SER A 635 11.08 -37.43 3.44
C SER A 635 11.42 -36.56 2.24
N VAL A 636 11.46 -35.25 2.48
CA VAL A 636 11.92 -34.25 1.53
C VAL A 636 13.33 -33.82 1.92
N HIS A 637 14.23 -33.77 0.96
CA HIS A 637 15.62 -33.39 1.16
C HIS A 637 15.90 -32.07 0.45
N TRP A 638 16.52 -31.14 1.18
CA TRP A 638 16.87 -29.80 0.74
C TRP A 638 18.38 -29.62 0.86
N GLY A 639 19.09 -29.50 -0.27
CA GLY A 639 20.55 -29.61 -0.31
C GLY A 639 21.05 -31.03 -0.01
N ASP A 640 22.36 -31.16 0.22
CA ASP A 640 23.01 -32.49 0.38
C ASP A 640 22.87 -33.08 1.79
N ASP A 641 22.63 -32.25 2.82
CA ASP A 641 22.72 -32.66 4.23
C ASP A 641 21.41 -32.59 5.04
N VAL A 642 20.34 -31.99 4.52
CA VAL A 642 19.11 -31.74 5.30
C VAL A 642 17.93 -32.56 4.80
N SER A 643 17.34 -33.34 5.70
CA SER A 643 16.17 -34.20 5.43
C SER A 643 15.05 -33.91 6.42
N TYR A 644 13.84 -33.69 5.90
CA TYR A 644 12.64 -33.42 6.68
C TYR A 644 11.62 -34.56 6.49
N PRO A 645 11.19 -35.23 7.57
CA PRO A 645 10.09 -36.20 7.52
C PRO A 645 8.82 -35.54 6.99
N LEU A 646 8.32 -36.01 5.84
CA LEU A 646 7.15 -35.47 5.17
C LEU A 646 5.89 -36.25 5.53
N LEU A 647 5.99 -37.58 5.56
CA LEU A 647 4.92 -38.50 5.96
C LEU A 647 5.45 -39.47 7.03
N VAL A 648 4.60 -39.82 7.99
CA VAL A 648 4.90 -40.75 9.08
C VAL A 648 3.83 -41.84 9.18
N SER A 649 4.15 -42.94 9.87
CA SER A 649 3.17 -43.96 10.21
C SER A 649 2.16 -43.40 11.23
N GLY A 650 0.86 -43.54 10.94
CA GLY A 650 -0.22 -43.06 11.82
C GLY A 650 -0.96 -41.86 11.22
N ALA A 651 -2.12 -42.12 10.63
CA ALA A 651 -2.90 -41.14 9.87
C ALA A 651 -3.21 -39.83 10.61
N ALA A 652 -3.39 -39.87 11.94
CA ALA A 652 -3.69 -38.68 12.75
C ALA A 652 -2.50 -37.71 12.87
N GLU A 653 -1.27 -38.19 12.75
CA GLU A 653 -0.06 -37.36 12.87
C GLU A 653 0.36 -36.73 11.54
N VAL A 654 -0.10 -37.29 10.42
CA VAL A 654 0.30 -36.89 9.07
C VAL A 654 0.11 -35.39 8.80
N PRO A 655 -1.04 -34.76 9.10
CA PRO A 655 -1.24 -33.34 8.78
C PRO A 655 -0.26 -32.43 9.52
N ALA A 656 -0.07 -32.64 10.83
CA ALA A 656 0.85 -31.85 11.63
C ALA A 656 2.31 -32.04 11.18
N ARG A 657 2.70 -33.28 10.84
CA ARG A 657 4.06 -33.59 10.34
C ARG A 657 4.33 -32.96 8.99
N PHE A 658 3.34 -33.00 8.09
CA PHE A 658 3.43 -32.32 6.81
C PHE A 658 3.63 -30.81 6.98
N LEU A 659 2.83 -30.16 7.82
CA LEU A 659 3.01 -28.73 8.13
C LEU A 659 4.36 -28.43 8.78
N GLN A 660 4.89 -29.31 9.63
CA GLN A 660 6.23 -29.16 10.22
C GLN A 660 7.34 -29.25 9.17
N ALA A 661 7.22 -30.14 8.19
CA ALA A 661 8.16 -30.22 7.07
C ALA A 661 8.14 -28.93 6.24
N LEU A 662 6.95 -28.37 5.98
CA LEU A 662 6.81 -27.09 5.29
C LEU A 662 7.36 -25.91 6.11
N ALA A 663 7.15 -25.90 7.43
CA ALA A 663 7.75 -24.92 8.32
C ALA A 663 9.28 -24.94 8.20
N ALA A 664 9.87 -26.14 8.25
CA ALA A 664 11.31 -26.30 8.18
C ALA A 664 11.89 -25.88 6.82
N LEU A 665 11.24 -26.27 5.72
CA LEU A 665 11.59 -25.84 4.37
C LEU A 665 11.49 -24.31 4.22
N PHE A 666 10.43 -23.69 4.73
CA PHE A 666 10.27 -22.24 4.73
C PHE A 666 11.44 -21.56 5.45
N THR A 667 11.76 -22.01 6.67
CA THR A 667 12.88 -21.47 7.44
C THR A 667 14.25 -21.71 6.80
N ALA A 668 14.39 -22.77 6.00
CA ALA A 668 15.60 -23.06 5.23
C ALA A 668 15.73 -22.23 3.93
N GLY A 669 14.78 -21.33 3.64
CA GLY A 669 14.83 -20.43 2.49
C GLY A 669 13.95 -20.84 1.30
N ALA A 670 13.18 -21.93 1.41
CA ALA A 670 12.30 -22.37 0.32
C ALA A 670 11.21 -21.34 -0.01
N ASP A 671 11.03 -21.00 -1.28
CA ASP A 671 9.95 -20.14 -1.76
C ASP A 671 8.65 -20.96 -1.92
N LEU A 672 7.92 -21.10 -0.82
CA LEU A 672 6.68 -21.87 -0.76
C LEU A 672 5.46 -21.01 -1.14
N ARG A 673 4.58 -21.59 -1.95
CA ARG A 673 3.26 -21.03 -2.29
C ARG A 673 2.19 -21.72 -1.45
N PHE A 674 1.73 -21.04 -0.40
CA PHE A 674 0.81 -21.62 0.56
C PHE A 674 -0.67 -21.56 0.15
N ASP A 675 -1.00 -20.93 -0.97
CA ASP A 675 -2.37 -20.82 -1.47
C ASP A 675 -3.02 -22.20 -1.70
N ALA A 676 -2.21 -23.18 -2.11
CA ALA A 676 -2.65 -24.54 -2.36
C ALA A 676 -2.98 -25.34 -1.07
N LEU A 677 -2.63 -24.83 0.12
CA LEU A 677 -2.96 -25.45 1.41
C LEU A 677 -4.31 -25.02 1.98
N CYS A 678 -4.96 -24.01 1.38
CA CYS A 678 -6.00 -23.27 2.08
C CYS A 678 -7.39 -23.76 1.68
N GLY A 679 -8.17 -24.17 2.68
CA GLY A 679 -9.53 -24.66 2.50
C GLY A 679 -10.52 -23.59 2.02
N PRO A 680 -11.72 -23.98 1.56
CA PRO A 680 -12.76 -23.05 1.10
C PRO A 680 -13.21 -22.02 2.16
N SER A 681 -13.01 -22.34 3.45
CA SER A 681 -13.44 -21.55 4.61
C SER A 681 -12.42 -20.51 5.12
N ALA A 682 -11.14 -20.62 4.77
CA ALA A 682 -10.13 -19.65 5.20
C ALA A 682 -10.23 -18.38 4.34
N ARG A 683 -10.32 -17.22 5.01
CA ARG A 683 -10.32 -15.89 4.38
C ARG A 683 -9.10 -15.10 4.79
N LEU A 684 -8.73 -14.12 3.97
CA LEU A 684 -7.70 -13.17 4.32
C LEU A 684 -8.25 -12.15 5.34
N LEU A 685 -7.48 -11.85 6.37
CA LEU A 685 -7.82 -10.87 7.41
C LEU A 685 -7.19 -9.52 7.10
N GLY A 686 -7.99 -8.46 7.25
CA GLY A 686 -7.58 -7.09 6.93
C GLY A 686 -6.75 -6.38 8.00
N ASP A 687 -6.84 -6.81 9.27
CA ASP A 687 -6.18 -6.14 10.40
C ASP A 687 -5.22 -7.08 11.14
N LEU A 688 -4.11 -7.37 10.48
CA LEU A 688 -2.96 -8.04 11.09
C LEU A 688 -1.76 -7.09 11.13
N PRO A 689 -0.79 -7.32 12.04
CA PRO A 689 0.47 -6.58 12.04
C PRO A 689 1.11 -6.54 10.64
N THR A 690 1.56 -5.35 10.25
CA THR A 690 2.31 -5.09 9.02
C THR A 690 3.81 -5.02 9.30
N TYR A 691 4.60 -5.00 8.23
CA TYR A 691 6.07 -4.91 8.32
C TYR A 691 6.54 -3.77 9.26
N PRO A 692 7.44 -4.04 10.22
CA PRO A 692 7.97 -3.02 11.12
C PRO A 692 9.18 -2.33 10.48
N PHE A 693 8.92 -1.26 9.72
CA PHE A 693 9.97 -0.45 9.08
C PHE A 693 10.97 0.11 10.09
N GLN A 694 12.24 0.14 9.71
CA GLN A 694 13.32 0.73 10.51
C GLN A 694 13.40 2.24 10.25
N HIS A 695 12.82 3.04 11.14
CA HIS A 695 12.74 4.49 10.99
C HIS A 695 14.08 5.20 11.25
N ARG A 696 15.01 5.13 10.29
CA ARG A 696 16.26 5.91 10.32
C ARG A 696 15.96 7.34 9.91
N ARG A 697 16.64 8.30 10.54
CA ARG A 697 16.43 9.73 10.26
C ARG A 697 17.06 10.13 8.93
N TYR A 698 16.25 10.67 8.02
CA TYR A 698 16.66 11.29 6.77
C TYR A 698 16.08 12.71 6.68
N TRP A 699 16.97 13.72 6.64
CA TRP A 699 16.57 15.12 6.60
C TRP A 699 17.64 16.02 5.96
N VAL A 700 17.21 17.18 5.47
CA VAL A 700 18.06 18.30 5.04
C VAL A 700 18.15 19.30 6.20
N ASP A 701 19.27 19.25 6.94
CA ASP A 701 19.45 20.00 8.19
C ASP A 701 19.81 21.49 7.96
N GLU A 702 20.58 21.81 6.92
CA GLU A 702 20.80 23.18 6.42
C GLU A 702 20.35 23.24 4.94
N PRO A 703 19.80 24.37 4.43
CA PRO A 703 19.75 24.57 2.98
C PRO A 703 21.17 24.34 2.49
N LEU A 704 21.38 23.52 1.45
CA LEU A 704 22.69 22.99 1.07
C LEU A 704 23.72 24.14 0.90
N THR A 705 24.33 24.62 1.97
CA THR A 705 25.36 25.66 2.04
C THR A 705 26.54 25.00 2.73
N GLY A 706 27.53 24.57 1.97
CA GLY A 706 28.76 24.02 2.55
C GLY A 706 29.12 22.57 2.17
N VAL A 707 28.65 22.06 1.04
CA VAL A 707 29.46 21.10 0.27
C VAL A 707 29.78 21.78 -1.05
N ARG A 708 31.07 21.86 -1.40
CA ARG A 708 31.47 22.26 -2.74
C ARG A 708 30.79 21.30 -3.71
N GLY A 709 29.93 21.83 -4.58
CA GLY A 709 29.83 21.26 -5.91
C GLY A 709 31.19 21.46 -6.55
N GLU A 710 32.13 20.54 -6.33
CA GLU A 710 33.04 20.22 -7.41
C GLU A 710 32.15 19.66 -8.50
N ALA A 711 32.10 20.41 -9.59
CA ALA A 711 31.07 20.36 -10.58
C ALA A 711 30.76 18.93 -11.01
N ALA A 712 29.46 18.61 -11.03
CA ALA A 712 28.89 17.69 -11.99
C ALA A 712 29.14 18.24 -13.41
N ALA A 713 30.37 18.05 -13.89
CA ALA A 713 30.81 18.29 -15.26
C ALA A 713 32.19 17.64 -15.43
N GLY A 714 32.19 16.31 -15.57
CA GLY A 714 33.38 15.51 -15.89
C GLY A 714 34.03 14.90 -14.65
N GLY A 715 33.65 13.66 -14.33
CA GLY A 715 34.63 12.75 -13.74
C GLY A 715 35.87 12.78 -14.64
N SER A 716 37.06 12.71 -14.04
CA SER A 716 38.32 12.89 -14.76
C SER A 716 38.41 11.84 -15.87
N ALA A 717 37.97 12.20 -17.08
CA ALA A 717 38.07 11.34 -18.24
C ALA A 717 39.56 11.10 -18.46
N VAL A 718 40.02 9.92 -18.07
CA VAL A 718 41.35 9.43 -18.47
C VAL A 718 41.39 9.60 -19.98
N PRO A 719 42.34 10.37 -20.53
CA PRO A 719 42.46 10.53 -21.97
C PRO A 719 42.46 9.15 -22.62
N ARG A 720 41.74 8.97 -23.73
CA ARG A 720 41.60 7.64 -24.36
C ARG A 720 42.94 6.95 -24.65
N ASP A 721 43.99 7.73 -24.86
CA ASP A 721 45.35 7.23 -25.11
C ASP A 721 46.01 6.58 -23.87
N ASP A 722 45.46 6.79 -22.67
CA ASP A 722 45.93 6.28 -21.38
C ASP A 722 45.03 5.15 -20.81
N LEU A 723 44.03 4.67 -21.57
CA LEU A 723 43.16 3.57 -21.14
C LEU A 723 43.90 2.22 -21.20
N PRO A 724 43.68 1.33 -20.23
CA PRO A 724 44.13 -0.06 -20.33
C PRO A 724 43.65 -0.74 -21.60
N GLU A 725 44.48 -1.61 -22.18
CA GLU A 725 44.07 -2.45 -23.30
C GLU A 725 42.91 -3.38 -22.88
N PRO A 726 41.83 -3.52 -23.68
CA PRO A 726 40.65 -4.32 -23.31
C PRO A 726 40.94 -5.77 -22.91
N HIS A 727 42.03 -6.35 -23.43
CA HIS A 727 42.45 -7.72 -23.12
C HIS A 727 43.31 -7.84 -21.85
N ASP A 728 43.80 -6.72 -21.29
CA ASP A 728 44.48 -6.70 -19.99
C ASP A 728 43.45 -6.60 -18.86
N ARG A 729 42.82 -7.74 -18.56
CA ARG A 729 41.74 -7.85 -17.57
C ARG A 729 42.11 -7.24 -16.22
N ALA A 730 43.36 -7.39 -15.77
CA ALA A 730 43.80 -6.88 -14.48
C ALA A 730 43.91 -5.35 -14.48
N ALA A 731 44.42 -4.76 -15.55
CA ALA A 731 44.51 -3.31 -15.69
C ALA A 731 43.14 -2.66 -15.90
N VAL A 732 42.24 -3.29 -16.68
CA VAL A 732 40.85 -2.84 -16.85
C VAL A 732 40.10 -2.90 -15.52
N HIS A 733 40.24 -3.99 -14.75
CA HIS A 733 39.65 -4.12 -13.42
C HIS A 733 40.08 -3.00 -12.46
N ALA A 734 41.39 -2.73 -12.36
CA ALA A 734 41.92 -1.65 -11.53
C ALA A 734 41.44 -0.24 -11.98
N TYR A 735 41.31 -0.04 -13.29
CA TYR A 735 40.72 1.18 -13.85
C TYR A 735 39.25 1.34 -13.44
N LEU A 736 38.44 0.27 -13.56
CA LEU A 736 37.03 0.31 -13.17
C LEU A 736 36.85 0.59 -11.67
N GLN A 737 37.71 0.03 -10.81
CA GLN A 737 37.74 0.37 -9.39
C GLN A 737 38.04 1.86 -9.17
N THR A 738 39.02 2.41 -9.88
CA THR A 738 39.35 3.84 -9.81
C THR A 738 38.17 4.71 -10.26
N LEU A 739 37.52 4.33 -11.36
CA LEU A 739 36.36 5.02 -11.91
C LEU A 739 35.16 4.98 -10.95
N LEU A 740 34.90 3.83 -10.31
CA LEU A 740 33.88 3.71 -9.27
C LEU A 740 34.20 4.59 -8.07
N THR A 741 35.46 4.68 -7.67
CA THR A 741 35.90 5.56 -6.56
C THR A 741 35.57 7.03 -6.88
N ASP A 742 35.85 7.46 -8.11
CA ASP A 742 35.60 8.82 -8.58
C ASP A 742 34.09 9.12 -8.66
N VAL A 743 33.32 8.20 -9.25
CA VAL A 743 31.87 8.34 -9.45
C VAL A 743 31.09 8.27 -8.13
N LEU A 744 31.48 7.39 -7.21
CA LEU A 744 30.81 7.21 -5.92
C LEU A 744 31.28 8.22 -4.86
N GLN A 745 32.41 8.90 -5.08
CA GLN A 745 33.04 9.81 -4.13
C GLN A 745 33.24 9.17 -2.73
N SER A 746 33.55 7.87 -2.69
CA SER A 746 33.64 7.03 -1.49
C SER A 746 35.06 6.48 -1.30
N PRO A 747 35.57 6.33 -0.07
CA PRO A 747 36.92 5.83 0.17
C PRO A 747 37.01 4.33 -0.12
N ASP A 748 37.76 4.00 -1.17
CA ASP A 748 38.36 2.70 -1.48
C ASP A 748 37.38 1.52 -1.71
N PRO A 749 37.03 1.22 -2.99
CA PRO A 749 36.18 0.08 -3.37
C PRO A 749 36.84 -1.29 -3.13
N SER A 750 38.01 -1.34 -2.49
CA SER A 750 38.68 -2.59 -2.10
C SER A 750 38.15 -3.20 -0.79
N ASP A 751 37.17 -2.59 -0.11
CA ASP A 751 36.53 -3.20 1.06
C ASP A 751 35.64 -4.38 0.65
N ALA A 752 36.15 -5.59 0.90
CA ALA A 752 35.60 -6.86 0.44
C ALA A 752 34.22 -7.13 1.04
N GLY A 753 33.17 -6.84 0.27
CA GLY A 753 31.77 -7.14 0.62
C GLY A 753 30.81 -5.96 0.48
N THR A 754 31.30 -4.75 0.22
CA THR A 754 30.45 -3.56 0.05
C THR A 754 29.75 -3.58 -1.31
N SER A 755 28.42 -3.54 -1.33
CA SER A 755 27.63 -3.45 -2.57
C SER A 755 27.66 -2.03 -3.15
N PHE A 756 27.18 -1.87 -4.39
CA PHE A 756 27.13 -0.56 -5.04
C PHE A 756 26.27 0.45 -4.26
N LEU A 757 25.13 0.02 -3.72
CA LEU A 757 24.23 0.87 -2.93
C LEU A 757 24.83 1.24 -1.57
N ASP A 758 25.52 0.31 -0.92
CA ASP A 758 26.16 0.52 0.39
C ASP A 758 27.32 1.50 0.31
N ALA A 759 28.04 1.49 -0.82
CA ALA A 759 29.11 2.44 -1.12
C ALA A 759 28.60 3.86 -1.46
N GLY A 760 27.28 4.09 -1.40
CA GLY A 760 26.64 5.37 -1.72
C GLY A 760 26.20 5.50 -3.18
N GLY A 761 26.30 4.41 -3.95
CA GLY A 761 25.85 4.34 -5.33
C GLY A 761 24.34 4.33 -5.46
N ASP A 762 23.89 4.70 -6.66
CA ASP A 762 22.50 4.91 -7.00
C ASP A 762 22.28 4.92 -8.53
N SER A 763 21.04 5.15 -8.98
CA SER A 763 20.72 5.11 -10.41
C SER A 763 21.47 6.15 -11.26
N PHE A 764 21.80 7.32 -10.71
CA PHE A 764 22.52 8.37 -11.42
C PHE A 764 24.00 8.04 -11.54
N THR A 765 24.63 7.69 -10.43
CA THR A 765 26.03 7.25 -10.40
C THR A 765 26.23 5.99 -11.24
N ALA A 766 25.30 5.03 -11.22
CA ALA A 766 25.32 3.87 -12.10
C ALA A 766 25.26 4.29 -13.58
N THR A 767 24.35 5.21 -13.94
CA THR A 767 24.24 5.73 -15.32
C THR A 767 25.52 6.44 -15.76
N VAL A 768 26.09 7.30 -14.90
CA VAL A 768 27.35 8.01 -15.18
C VAL A 768 28.50 7.01 -15.37
N PHE A 769 28.63 6.04 -14.47
CA PHE A 769 29.65 4.99 -14.54
C PHE A 769 29.51 4.18 -15.83
N ILE A 770 28.32 3.68 -16.15
CA ILE A 770 28.06 2.91 -17.38
C ILE A 770 28.37 3.75 -18.61
N THR A 771 27.88 4.99 -18.68
CA THR A 771 28.12 5.89 -19.82
C THR A 771 29.62 6.10 -20.03
N GLN A 772 30.38 6.33 -18.96
CA GLN A 772 31.83 6.49 -19.05
C GLN A 772 32.52 5.20 -19.53
N VAL A 773 32.09 4.02 -19.07
CA VAL A 773 32.64 2.73 -19.52
C VAL A 773 32.31 2.49 -21.00
N GLU A 774 31.07 2.71 -21.42
CA GLU A 774 30.63 2.58 -22.81
C GLU A 774 31.39 3.56 -23.73
N GLU A 775 31.56 4.82 -23.32
CA GLU A 775 32.31 5.82 -24.08
C GLU A 775 33.80 5.48 -24.19
N ASN A 776 34.40 4.93 -23.13
CA ASN A 776 35.82 4.63 -23.08
C ASN A 776 36.19 3.36 -23.84
N TYR A 777 35.39 2.29 -23.72
CA TYR A 777 35.67 0.99 -24.35
C TYR A 777 34.83 0.69 -25.61
N ARG A 778 33.90 1.58 -26.00
CA ARG A 778 32.96 1.37 -27.13
C ARG A 778 32.16 0.07 -27.04
N VAL A 779 31.87 -0.35 -25.83
CA VAL A 779 30.99 -1.47 -25.55
C VAL A 779 29.55 -0.97 -25.38
N SER A 780 28.57 -1.83 -25.63
CA SER A 780 27.19 -1.55 -25.23
C SER A 780 26.89 -2.42 -24.02
N LEU A 781 26.71 -1.78 -22.88
CA LEU A 781 26.36 -2.41 -21.63
C LEU A 781 24.89 -2.10 -21.37
N SER A 782 24.06 -3.13 -21.30
CA SER A 782 22.66 -2.97 -20.91
C SER A 782 22.58 -2.61 -19.42
N PRO A 783 22.05 -1.44 -19.02
CA PRO A 783 21.93 -1.08 -17.61
C PRO A 783 21.03 -2.03 -16.81
N ALA A 784 20.15 -2.79 -17.49
CA ALA A 784 19.26 -3.76 -16.87
C ALA A 784 19.98 -5.05 -16.44
N ASP A 785 21.21 -5.27 -16.91
CA ASP A 785 21.97 -6.50 -16.69
C ASP A 785 23.17 -6.29 -15.74
N LEU A 786 23.40 -5.07 -15.22
CA LEU A 786 24.40 -4.84 -14.17
C LEU A 786 23.88 -5.33 -12.81
N PRO A 787 24.52 -6.33 -12.19
CA PRO A 787 24.14 -6.82 -10.88
C PRO A 787 24.72 -5.88 -9.80
N LEU A 788 24.07 -4.74 -9.58
CA LEU A 788 24.49 -3.71 -8.60
C LEU A 788 24.50 -4.20 -7.15
N ASP A 789 23.88 -5.36 -6.91
CA ASP A 789 23.84 -6.06 -5.62
C ASP A 789 25.15 -6.83 -5.33
N LEU A 790 26.02 -7.01 -6.34
CA LEU A 790 27.33 -7.65 -6.13
C LEU A 790 28.27 -6.74 -5.35
N PRO A 791 29.23 -7.32 -4.62
CA PRO A 791 30.38 -6.57 -4.13
C PRO A 791 31.04 -5.81 -5.27
N LEU A 792 31.46 -4.55 -5.02
CA LEU A 792 32.04 -3.67 -6.03
C LEU A 792 33.21 -4.32 -6.82
N ASP A 793 34.01 -5.13 -6.13
CA ASP A 793 35.12 -5.87 -6.74
C ASP A 793 34.65 -6.92 -7.77
N GLU A 794 33.60 -7.67 -7.44
CA GLU A 794 33.02 -8.68 -8.33
C GLU A 794 32.31 -8.03 -9.52
N LEU A 795 31.66 -6.89 -9.31
CA LEU A 795 31.08 -6.07 -10.37
C LEU A 795 32.15 -5.63 -11.38
N CYS A 796 33.30 -5.11 -10.89
CA CYS A 796 34.44 -4.75 -11.75
C CYS A 796 34.99 -5.97 -12.50
N ALA A 797 35.08 -7.12 -11.83
CA ALA A 797 35.65 -8.34 -12.42
C ALA A 797 34.78 -8.89 -13.55
N ARG A 798 33.45 -8.80 -13.43
CA ARG A 798 32.50 -9.14 -14.50
C ARG A 798 32.55 -8.16 -15.66
N LEU A 799 32.55 -6.86 -15.37
CA LEU A 799 32.61 -5.84 -16.43
C LEU A 799 33.92 -5.93 -17.23
N ALA A 800 35.05 -6.23 -16.58
CA ALA A 800 36.30 -6.48 -17.28
C ALA A 800 36.22 -7.69 -18.23
N ASP A 801 35.45 -8.74 -17.87
CA ASP A 801 35.19 -9.87 -18.77
C ASP A 801 34.32 -9.49 -19.96
N ASP A 802 33.25 -8.72 -19.72
CA ASP A 802 32.34 -8.28 -20.77
C ASP A 802 33.05 -7.36 -21.78
N ILE A 803 33.94 -6.48 -21.28
CA ILE A 803 34.78 -5.61 -22.11
C ILE A 803 35.73 -6.45 -22.99
N ALA A 804 36.42 -7.43 -22.41
CA ALA A 804 37.31 -8.30 -23.16
C ALA A 804 36.55 -9.12 -24.23
N ALA A 805 35.39 -9.68 -23.88
CA ALA A 805 34.56 -10.45 -24.80
C ALA A 805 34.00 -9.60 -25.96
N SER A 806 33.64 -8.34 -25.69
CA SER A 806 33.17 -7.41 -26.73
C SER A 806 34.29 -6.97 -27.68
N ALA A 807 35.52 -6.83 -27.17
CA ALA A 807 36.70 -6.59 -28.01
C ALA A 807 36.98 -7.76 -28.97
N ASP A 808 36.81 -9.01 -28.52
CA ASP A 808 36.93 -10.19 -29.37
C ASP A 808 35.84 -10.27 -30.46
N ALA A 809 34.60 -9.86 -30.13
CA ALA A 809 33.49 -9.82 -31.08
C ALA A 809 33.66 -8.74 -32.17
N THR A 810 34.28 -7.60 -31.82
CA THR A 810 34.60 -6.54 -32.79
C THR A 810 35.84 -6.83 -33.63
N ALA A 811 36.82 -7.58 -33.10
CA ALA A 811 37.98 -8.06 -33.87
C ALA A 811 37.63 -9.15 -34.91
N THR A 812 36.56 -9.92 -34.67
CA THR A 812 36.07 -10.97 -35.58
C THR A 812 35.09 -10.47 -36.64
N ALA A 813 34.50 -9.28 -36.45
CA ALA A 813 33.76 -8.56 -37.47
C ALA A 813 34.75 -7.82 -38.39
N GLY A 814 35.17 -8.47 -39.48
CA GLY A 814 35.98 -7.82 -40.53
C GLY A 814 35.36 -6.51 -41.05
N PRO A 815 36.14 -5.66 -41.75
CA PRO A 815 35.73 -4.30 -42.08
C PRO A 815 34.39 -4.30 -42.84
N VAL A 816 33.38 -3.66 -42.25
CA VAL A 816 32.11 -3.39 -42.90
C VAL A 816 32.37 -2.41 -44.05
N GLU A 817 32.16 -2.86 -45.29
CA GLU A 817 32.11 -1.98 -46.46
C GLU A 817 31.02 -0.92 -46.22
N VAL A 818 31.47 0.34 -46.18
CA VAL A 818 30.59 1.51 -46.19
C VAL A 818 29.91 1.57 -47.57
N VAL A 819 28.69 1.05 -47.66
CA VAL A 819 27.77 1.38 -48.76
C VAL A 819 26.97 2.59 -48.32
N GLY A 820 27.35 3.76 -48.82
CA GLY A 820 26.66 5.02 -48.55
C GLY A 820 25.33 5.14 -49.28
N ALA A 821 24.29 5.56 -48.54
CA ALA A 821 23.38 6.66 -48.84
C ALA A 821 22.34 6.77 -47.71
#